data_AF-A0AAV6X786-F1
#
_entry.id   AF-A0AAV6X786-F1
#
_cell.length_a   1.000
_cell.length_b   1.000
_cell.length_c   1.000
_cell.angle_alpha   90.00
_cell.angle_beta   90.00
_cell.angle_gamma   90.00
#
_symmetry.space_group_name_H-M   'P 1'
#
loop_
_entity.id
_entity.type
_entity.pdbx_description
1 polymer ?
#
loop_
_entity_poly.entity_id
_entity_poly.type
_entity_poly.pdbx_seq_one_letter_code
_entity_poly.pdbx_strand_id
1 'polypeptide(L)'
;MHTVMSFRRRKISPASPAKHRLIFLNCEQSNFSATFELEMKMCGKGKKKRQHLSLKMENQERRRHGYTMDEALSTLGFGNFQGFALFFAGIGWFTEAMEITLLSFIGPALKSEWSLSPSQESFLSSAVFGGMFLGALFWGFISDAYGRRMGLRAVSMATFGAGLLSAFSPDYKSLLILRFLLGFGAGGGHIIMPRLSWRWLLALSSLPSIMVLLFCSFVLESPRYLFMKGRSNEAIRVLEKVALINRKELPTDNLISDQQRIRINEENVPSEGTHLITSTEKQKSSFKTCLKPLVELFSSELYLITILVLFLNFVHTFAYYGLALMISALDSEQSDCQSLSTLSNNVKNDSMDSDLFITYLAELPGLIIGMILVDSLGRKLSMIILTMVTVIFMLPLLSRQTGIVTTSLLVSARMFLSAAFSILGVYGKEVYPTSVRASGSGFATSAGRIGGIICPLVAVGLQCLRLKKMGDEERRRHGDGYTIDEALSTLGFGNFHGMALFFAGIGWVTDAMELTLLSFIGAAVRSEWLLSPTQESLLSSSVFGGMFFGALFWGFISDVYGRRMGIRGVTITMFGAGLLSAFSQNYKSMIILRFFLGFGAGGTHVFSSWYLEFISSSARGARVLALSAFWTCGEILEASFAWIIMPRLGWRWLLALSSLPSLMVLLVSSFVLESPRYLFMKGQTNEAIRVLEKVALINRKELPTGNLISDQQRIRIEENVPSEETHPLLSSTEKQTSSFKTCLKPLLELFSSELYFITILVWFLNFVHLFAYYGLALMISTLNSGQSDCGSLSILSKNVDSDSMYSDVFITYLAELPGLMIAAIIVDRLGRKLSMITLTMVTVTFMLPLLSHQTGTMTTVLLIGARMFLSASFAILGVFGKEVYPTSVRASGSGFATSVGRIGGMICPLVAVGLVRGCHQTLAVIMFGILILLSGISVIFFPFETKGRGLTDVANASK
;
A
#
# COMPACT_ATOMS: atom_id res chain seq x y z
N MET A 1 -1.35 37.10 -55.86
CA MET A 1 -0.13 37.83 -56.25
C MET A 1 1.05 37.20 -55.52
N HIS A 2 1.95 36.55 -56.28
CA HIS A 2 3.32 36.14 -55.97
C HIS A 2 3.88 36.07 -54.51
N THR A 3 4.23 34.82 -54.10
CA THR A 3 5.59 34.30 -53.70
C THR A 3 6.42 35.01 -52.60
N VAL A 4 7.31 34.39 -51.79
CA VAL A 4 7.84 33.00 -51.61
C VAL A 4 8.65 32.96 -50.30
N MET A 5 8.68 31.84 -49.55
CA MET A 5 9.87 31.01 -49.23
C MET A 5 9.55 29.92 -48.18
N SER A 6 10.38 28.88 -48.13
CA SER A 6 10.03 27.56 -47.56
C SER A 6 11.24 26.80 -47.04
N PHE A 7 11.06 25.94 -46.02
CA PHE A 7 11.57 24.55 -45.86
C PHE A 7 11.61 24.18 -44.34
N ARG A 8 11.42 22.92 -43.89
CA ARG A 8 10.89 21.70 -44.52
C ARG A 8 10.36 20.77 -43.40
N ARG A 9 9.14 20.23 -43.52
CA ARG A 9 8.75 18.94 -42.91
C ARG A 9 8.71 17.89 -44.03
N ARG A 10 8.96 16.61 -43.73
CA ARG A 10 8.37 15.49 -44.48
C ARG A 10 7.91 14.39 -43.52
N LYS A 11 6.74 13.85 -43.81
CA LYS A 11 6.04 12.79 -43.08
C LYS A 11 5.22 12.01 -44.12
N ILE A 12 5.05 10.70 -43.90
CA ILE A 12 4.03 9.82 -44.50
C ILE A 12 4.28 9.34 -45.96
N SER A 13 3.82 8.10 -46.20
CA SER A 13 3.72 7.29 -47.43
C SER A 13 2.40 7.64 -48.20
N PRO A 14 1.69 6.80 -49.00
CA PRO A 14 1.96 5.46 -49.57
C PRO A 14 1.59 5.27 -51.07
N ALA A 15 1.60 4.00 -51.50
CA ALA A 15 0.85 3.40 -52.63
C ALA A 15 1.47 3.34 -54.05
N SER A 16 0.96 2.35 -54.80
CA SER A 16 1.36 1.79 -56.12
C SER A 16 0.59 2.50 -57.28
N PRO A 17 0.47 2.01 -58.55
CA PRO A 17 0.93 0.75 -59.19
C PRO A 17 1.46 0.90 -60.66
N ALA A 18 1.50 -0.25 -61.36
CA ALA A 18 1.23 -0.47 -62.80
C ALA A 18 2.39 -0.99 -63.69
N LYS A 19 2.05 -2.02 -64.48
CA LYS A 19 2.88 -2.67 -65.51
C LYS A 19 2.58 -2.01 -66.86
N HIS A 20 3.56 -1.92 -67.76
CA HIS A 20 3.29 -2.20 -69.19
C HIS A 20 4.55 -2.73 -69.92
N ARG A 21 4.22 -3.67 -70.81
CA ARG A 21 4.90 -4.36 -71.93
C ARG A 21 5.98 -3.57 -72.71
N LEU A 22 6.79 -4.13 -73.64
CA LEU A 22 7.25 -5.49 -74.07
C LEU A 22 7.86 -5.26 -75.48
N ILE A 23 9.05 -5.79 -75.82
CA ILE A 23 9.56 -6.14 -77.19
C ILE A 23 11.03 -6.59 -77.07
N PHE A 24 11.47 -7.46 -77.98
CA PHE A 24 12.79 -8.11 -78.04
C PHE A 24 13.29 -8.13 -79.50
N LEU A 25 14.60 -8.37 -79.72
CA LEU A 25 15.31 -8.59 -81.02
C LEU A 25 15.65 -7.29 -81.82
N ASN A 26 16.78 -7.13 -82.54
CA ASN A 26 17.92 -8.05 -82.78
C ASN A 26 19.25 -7.37 -83.26
N CYS A 27 20.27 -8.22 -83.50
CA CYS A 27 21.40 -8.12 -84.47
C CYS A 27 22.78 -7.51 -84.10
N GLU A 28 23.76 -8.43 -83.98
CA GLU A 28 25.04 -8.57 -84.73
C GLU A 28 25.92 -7.34 -85.10
N GLN A 29 27.21 -7.37 -84.70
CA GLN A 29 28.32 -7.78 -85.61
C GLN A 29 29.66 -8.02 -84.87
N SER A 30 30.68 -8.48 -85.60
CA SER A 30 31.81 -9.27 -85.11
C SER A 30 33.21 -8.61 -85.21
N ASN A 31 34.17 -9.24 -84.51
CA ASN A 31 35.61 -9.43 -84.83
C ASN A 31 36.63 -8.85 -83.86
N PHE A 32 37.14 -9.70 -82.96
CA PHE A 32 38.59 -9.87 -82.79
C PHE A 32 38.87 -11.30 -82.29
N SER A 33 39.56 -12.10 -83.11
CA SER A 33 39.98 -13.47 -82.80
C SER A 33 41.49 -13.61 -83.06
N ALA A 34 42.09 -14.69 -82.56
CA ALA A 34 43.52 -15.03 -82.65
C ALA A 34 44.48 -14.15 -81.79
N THR A 35 44.42 -14.29 -80.47
CA THR A 35 45.62 -14.18 -79.59
C THR A 35 45.44 -14.74 -78.17
N PHE A 36 44.21 -14.80 -77.64
CA PHE A 36 43.98 -15.09 -76.21
C PHE A 36 43.84 -16.58 -75.81
N GLU A 37 44.08 -17.51 -76.74
CA GLU A 37 43.88 -18.96 -76.48
C GLU A 37 45.05 -19.63 -75.72
N LEU A 38 46.18 -18.93 -75.56
CA LEU A 38 47.37 -19.40 -74.83
C LEU A 38 47.42 -18.96 -73.35
N GLU A 39 46.90 -17.79 -72.98
CA GLU A 39 46.95 -17.32 -71.57
C GLU A 39 45.87 -17.93 -70.66
N MET A 40 44.68 -18.23 -71.19
CA MET A 40 43.55 -18.75 -70.41
C MET A 40 43.82 -20.10 -69.73
N LYS A 41 44.74 -20.93 -70.26
CA LYS A 41 45.11 -22.22 -69.65
C LYS A 41 45.91 -22.09 -68.34
N MET A 42 46.60 -20.96 -68.11
CA MET A 42 47.36 -20.75 -66.86
C MET A 42 46.51 -20.18 -65.71
N CYS A 43 45.43 -19.44 -66.01
CA CYS A 43 44.57 -18.84 -64.98
C CYS A 43 43.63 -19.85 -64.26
N GLY A 44 43.47 -21.06 -64.80
CA GLY A 44 42.60 -22.11 -64.22
C GLY A 44 43.06 -22.67 -62.87
N LYS A 45 44.37 -22.75 -62.61
CA LYS A 45 44.91 -23.29 -61.33
C LYS A 45 44.80 -22.30 -60.17
N GLY A 46 44.84 -20.99 -60.45
CA GLY A 46 44.65 -19.94 -59.44
C GLY A 46 43.23 -19.88 -58.89
N LYS A 47 42.21 -20.06 -59.75
CA LYS A 47 40.79 -20.06 -59.35
C LYS A 47 40.46 -21.19 -58.35
N LYS A 48 40.90 -22.43 -58.60
CA LYS A 48 40.69 -23.53 -57.63
C LYS A 48 41.39 -23.29 -56.30
N LYS A 49 42.60 -22.72 -56.27
CA LYS A 49 43.28 -22.43 -54.99
C LYS A 49 42.60 -21.27 -54.23
N ARG A 50 42.12 -20.23 -54.93
CA ARG A 50 41.30 -19.17 -54.30
C ARG A 50 39.93 -19.67 -53.84
N GLN A 51 39.21 -20.48 -54.62
CA GLN A 51 37.94 -21.09 -54.19
C GLN A 51 38.11 -22.07 -53.04
N HIS A 52 39.19 -22.85 -52.99
CA HIS A 52 39.41 -23.79 -51.91
C HIS A 52 39.94 -23.09 -50.64
N LEU A 53 40.62 -21.95 -50.78
CA LEU A 53 40.96 -21.08 -49.66
C LEU A 53 39.74 -20.29 -49.17
N SER A 54 38.87 -19.80 -50.07
CA SER A 54 37.62 -19.12 -49.68
C SER A 54 36.64 -20.10 -49.06
N LEU A 55 36.46 -21.32 -49.59
CA LEU A 55 35.67 -22.37 -48.91
C LEU A 55 36.31 -22.79 -47.57
N LYS A 56 37.63 -22.74 -47.42
CA LYS A 56 38.26 -23.02 -46.12
C LYS A 56 38.04 -21.87 -45.14
N MET A 57 38.17 -20.61 -45.56
CA MET A 57 37.86 -19.45 -44.71
C MET A 57 36.37 -19.39 -44.37
N GLU A 58 35.48 -19.61 -45.33
CA GLU A 58 34.03 -19.67 -45.14
C GLU A 58 33.61 -20.85 -44.25
N ASN A 59 34.21 -22.04 -44.39
CA ASN A 59 33.98 -23.15 -43.44
C ASN A 59 34.60 -22.90 -42.07
N GLN A 60 35.68 -22.12 -41.98
CA GLN A 60 36.33 -21.76 -40.72
C GLN A 60 35.60 -20.60 -40.02
N GLU A 61 34.92 -19.73 -40.78
CA GLU A 61 33.96 -18.73 -40.31
C GLU A 61 32.64 -19.39 -39.87
N ARG A 62 32.07 -20.32 -40.66
CA ARG A 62 30.91 -21.12 -40.22
C ARG A 62 31.20 -21.86 -38.92
N ARG A 63 32.38 -22.50 -38.80
CA ARG A 63 32.83 -23.14 -37.54
C ARG A 63 33.05 -22.18 -36.37
N ARG A 64 33.15 -20.86 -36.58
CA ARG A 64 33.11 -19.85 -35.50
C ARG A 64 31.68 -19.45 -35.13
N HIS A 65 30.74 -19.53 -36.05
CA HIS A 65 29.33 -19.20 -35.84
C HIS A 65 28.55 -20.40 -35.29
N GLY A 66 28.84 -20.77 -34.04
CA GLY A 66 27.98 -21.70 -33.31
C GLY A 66 26.56 -21.13 -33.11
N TYR A 67 25.54 -21.98 -33.16
CA TYR A 67 24.15 -21.57 -32.99
C TYR A 67 23.82 -21.31 -31.52
N THR A 68 22.91 -20.36 -31.28
CA THR A 68 22.40 -20.10 -29.93
C THR A 68 21.26 -21.04 -29.57
N MET A 69 20.96 -21.16 -28.28
CA MET A 69 19.83 -21.96 -27.80
C MET A 69 18.48 -21.51 -28.39
N ASP A 70 18.37 -20.24 -28.79
CA ASP A 70 17.16 -19.63 -29.34
C ASP A 70 17.03 -19.86 -30.85
N GLU A 71 18.16 -19.91 -31.54
CA GLU A 71 18.28 -20.34 -32.95
C GLU A 71 17.89 -21.82 -33.12
N ALA A 72 18.32 -22.69 -32.20
CA ALA A 72 17.88 -24.08 -32.15
C ALA A 72 16.35 -24.22 -31.94
N LEU A 73 15.80 -23.50 -30.96
CA LEU A 73 14.36 -23.56 -30.65
C LEU A 73 13.48 -22.96 -31.74
N SER A 74 13.91 -21.89 -32.41
CA SER A 74 13.18 -21.29 -33.54
C SER A 74 13.19 -22.21 -34.77
N THR A 75 14.31 -22.87 -35.08
CA THR A 75 14.41 -23.87 -36.16
C THR A 75 13.44 -25.04 -35.91
N LEU A 76 13.41 -25.54 -34.67
CA LEU A 76 12.47 -26.59 -34.24
C LEU A 76 11.00 -26.14 -34.30
N GLY A 77 10.69 -24.88 -33.99
CA GLY A 77 9.35 -24.30 -34.08
C GLY A 77 8.29 -25.05 -33.26
N PHE A 78 7.00 -24.85 -33.58
CA PHE A 78 5.91 -25.57 -32.95
C PHE A 78 5.66 -26.90 -33.68
N GLY A 79 5.64 -28.02 -32.94
CA GLY A 79 5.41 -29.36 -33.46
C GLY A 79 4.76 -30.28 -32.41
N ASN A 80 4.74 -31.59 -32.69
CA ASN A 80 4.06 -32.57 -31.84
C ASN A 80 4.55 -32.58 -30.38
N PHE A 81 5.85 -32.32 -30.14
CA PHE A 81 6.38 -32.21 -28.78
C PHE A 81 5.81 -30.99 -28.05
N GLN A 82 5.70 -29.84 -28.73
CA GLN A 82 5.11 -28.63 -28.15
C GLN A 82 3.60 -28.79 -27.94
N GLY A 83 2.90 -29.49 -28.83
CA GLY A 83 1.49 -29.87 -28.63
C GLY A 83 1.30 -30.77 -27.41
N PHE A 84 2.13 -31.80 -27.25
CA PHE A 84 2.13 -32.65 -26.05
C PHE A 84 2.51 -31.88 -24.78
N ALA A 85 3.52 -31.02 -24.85
CA ALA A 85 3.93 -30.17 -23.74
C ALA A 85 2.85 -29.13 -23.38
N LEU A 86 2.08 -28.64 -24.36
CA LEU A 86 0.92 -27.76 -24.15
C LEU A 86 -0.27 -28.51 -23.56
N PHE A 87 -0.52 -29.75 -23.97
CA PHE A 87 -1.55 -30.62 -23.38
C PHE A 87 -1.16 -31.11 -21.98
N PHE A 88 0.12 -31.31 -21.70
CA PHE A 88 0.60 -31.64 -20.36
C PHE A 88 0.68 -30.40 -19.45
N ALA A 89 1.05 -29.23 -20.00
CA ALA A 89 0.72 -27.90 -19.47
C ALA A 89 -0.80 -27.60 -19.51
N GLY A 90 -1.57 -28.54 -20.06
CA GLY A 90 -3.02 -28.64 -20.14
C GLY A 90 -3.59 -29.67 -19.16
N ILE A 91 -2.76 -30.35 -18.36
CA ILE A 91 -3.12 -31.02 -17.10
C ILE A 91 -2.30 -30.27 -16.01
N GLY A 92 -2.08 -28.96 -16.28
CA GLY A 92 -0.78 -28.26 -16.16
C GLY A 92 -0.83 -26.71 -16.15
N TRP A 93 -1.99 -26.09 -15.89
CA TRP A 93 -2.11 -24.68 -15.44
C TRP A 93 -3.07 -24.41 -14.25
N PHE A 94 -4.15 -25.18 -14.12
CA PHE A 94 -5.42 -24.68 -13.57
C PHE A 94 -6.21 -25.68 -12.66
N THR A 95 -5.66 -26.68 -11.93
CA THR A 95 -6.47 -27.64 -11.08
C THR A 95 -6.55 -27.21 -9.64
N GLU A 96 -5.55 -26.46 -9.25
CA GLU A 96 -5.78 -25.15 -8.67
C GLU A 96 -7.21 -24.58 -8.90
N ALA A 97 -7.71 -24.43 -10.14
CA ALA A 97 -9.09 -23.96 -10.33
C ALA A 97 -10.17 -25.02 -10.09
N MET A 98 -9.86 -26.32 -10.05
CA MET A 98 -10.77 -27.33 -9.49
C MET A 98 -10.92 -27.15 -7.99
N GLU A 99 -9.81 -27.08 -7.25
CA GLU A 99 -9.82 -26.93 -5.80
C GLU A 99 -10.40 -25.57 -5.38
N ILE A 100 -10.08 -24.49 -6.11
CA ILE A 100 -10.63 -23.17 -5.82
C ILE A 100 -12.14 -23.12 -6.10
N THR A 101 -12.61 -23.81 -7.16
CA THR A 101 -14.06 -23.96 -7.40
C THR A 101 -14.69 -24.87 -6.33
N LEU A 102 -13.98 -25.91 -5.86
CA LEU A 102 -14.43 -26.85 -4.84
C LEU A 102 -14.76 -26.17 -3.51
N LEU A 103 -14.00 -25.14 -3.12
CA LEU A 103 -14.23 -24.36 -1.90
C LEU A 103 -15.64 -23.76 -1.82
N SER A 104 -16.20 -23.29 -2.95
CA SER A 104 -17.53 -22.69 -2.99
C SER A 104 -18.67 -23.68 -2.72
N PHE A 105 -18.48 -24.96 -3.03
CA PHE A 105 -19.48 -26.02 -2.80
C PHE A 105 -19.32 -26.70 -1.43
N ILE A 106 -18.09 -26.79 -0.92
CA ILE A 106 -17.80 -27.57 0.30
C ILE A 106 -18.13 -26.81 1.59
N GLY A 107 -17.95 -25.49 1.64
CA GLY A 107 -18.30 -24.69 2.82
C GLY A 107 -19.77 -24.87 3.25
N PRO A 108 -20.74 -24.58 2.35
CA PRO A 108 -22.16 -24.75 2.65
C PRO A 108 -22.58 -26.20 2.93
N ALA A 109 -21.99 -27.18 2.25
CA ALA A 109 -22.29 -28.60 2.47
C ALA A 109 -21.83 -29.08 3.86
N LEU A 110 -20.61 -28.75 4.27
CA LEU A 110 -20.12 -29.10 5.62
C LEU A 110 -20.82 -28.32 6.72
N LYS A 111 -21.31 -27.11 6.44
CA LYS A 111 -22.12 -26.33 7.38
C LYS A 111 -23.43 -27.03 7.70
N SER A 112 -24.12 -27.61 6.71
CA SER A 112 -25.38 -28.35 6.96
C SER A 112 -25.13 -29.70 7.64
N GLU A 113 -24.06 -30.41 7.30
CA GLU A 113 -23.79 -31.76 7.83
C GLU A 113 -23.11 -31.76 9.21
N TRP A 114 -22.18 -30.82 9.47
CA TRP A 114 -21.39 -30.76 10.71
C TRP A 114 -21.72 -29.55 11.59
N SER A 115 -22.78 -28.79 11.26
CA SER A 115 -23.25 -27.61 12.03
C SER A 115 -22.14 -26.58 12.31
N LEU A 116 -21.27 -26.34 11.31
CA LEU A 116 -20.11 -25.47 11.46
C LEU A 116 -20.49 -23.99 11.61
N SER A 117 -19.77 -23.27 12.47
CA SER A 117 -19.89 -21.81 12.54
C SER A 117 -19.39 -21.14 11.25
N PRO A 118 -19.92 -19.95 10.86
CA PRO A 118 -19.42 -19.18 9.70
C PRO A 118 -17.91 -18.87 9.77
N SER A 119 -17.38 -18.71 10.98
CA SER A 119 -15.92 -18.61 11.21
C SER A 119 -15.17 -19.88 10.85
N GLN A 120 -15.65 -21.07 11.23
CA GLN A 120 -15.01 -22.35 10.91
C GLN A 120 -15.07 -22.65 9.40
N GLU A 121 -16.16 -22.30 8.74
CA GLU A 121 -16.33 -22.34 7.28
C GLU A 121 -15.28 -21.44 6.58
N SER A 122 -15.14 -20.19 7.04
CA SER A 122 -14.13 -19.25 6.52
C SER A 122 -12.68 -19.71 6.76
N PHE A 123 -12.39 -20.28 7.93
CA PHE A 123 -11.06 -20.86 8.24
C PHE A 123 -10.72 -22.05 7.33
N LEU A 124 -11.71 -22.89 6.98
CA LEU A 124 -11.49 -24.05 6.11
C LEU A 124 -11.05 -23.61 4.70
N SER A 125 -11.73 -22.61 4.13
CA SER A 125 -11.34 -22.01 2.84
C SER A 125 -9.99 -21.29 2.92
N SER A 126 -9.72 -20.57 4.02
CA SER A 126 -8.46 -19.86 4.24
C SER A 126 -7.25 -20.81 4.37
N ALA A 127 -7.45 -22.01 4.95
CA ALA A 127 -6.39 -23.01 5.12
C ALA A 127 -5.85 -23.53 3.79
N VAL A 128 -6.72 -23.77 2.79
CA VAL A 128 -6.29 -24.18 1.45
C VAL A 128 -5.40 -23.11 0.81
N PHE A 129 -5.82 -21.85 0.83
CA PHE A 129 -5.02 -20.76 0.27
C PHE A 129 -3.72 -20.49 1.05
N GLY A 130 -3.73 -20.64 2.38
CA GLY A 130 -2.52 -20.56 3.22
C GLY A 130 -1.52 -21.66 2.89
N GLY A 131 -2.01 -22.87 2.61
CA GLY A 131 -1.22 -23.96 2.03
C GLY A 131 -0.64 -23.57 0.67
N MET A 132 -1.48 -23.11 -0.27
CA MET A 132 -1.07 -22.72 -1.62
C MET A 132 0.00 -21.62 -1.62
N PHE A 133 -0.09 -20.65 -0.72
CA PHE A 133 0.92 -19.60 -0.52
C PHE A 133 2.30 -20.21 -0.17
N LEU A 134 2.36 -21.08 0.84
CA LEU A 134 3.62 -21.71 1.24
C LEU A 134 4.14 -22.70 0.19
N GLY A 135 3.24 -23.42 -0.47
CA GLY A 135 3.56 -24.34 -1.57
C GLY A 135 4.19 -23.60 -2.76
N ALA A 136 3.60 -22.49 -3.19
CA ALA A 136 4.10 -21.70 -4.32
C ALA A 136 5.52 -21.15 -4.08
N LEU A 137 5.84 -20.74 -2.85
CA LEU A 137 7.21 -20.39 -2.46
C LEU A 137 8.14 -21.62 -2.48
N PHE A 138 7.75 -22.69 -1.78
CA PHE A 138 8.60 -23.87 -1.56
C PHE A 138 8.93 -24.63 -2.84
N TRP A 139 7.92 -24.92 -3.68
CA TRP A 139 8.11 -25.69 -4.91
C TRP A 139 8.87 -24.90 -6.00
N GLY A 140 8.78 -23.57 -6.00
CA GLY A 140 9.59 -22.70 -6.87
C GLY A 140 11.09 -22.90 -6.65
N PHE A 141 11.54 -22.86 -5.39
CA PHE A 141 12.95 -23.10 -5.04
C PHE A 141 13.41 -24.52 -5.36
N ILE A 142 12.60 -25.54 -5.06
CA ILE A 142 12.95 -26.94 -5.36
C ILE A 142 13.10 -27.16 -6.87
N SER A 143 12.20 -26.57 -7.67
CA SER A 143 12.23 -26.62 -9.13
C SER A 143 13.50 -25.99 -9.72
N ASP A 144 13.94 -24.83 -9.22
CA ASP A 144 15.18 -24.17 -9.69
C ASP A 144 16.47 -24.82 -9.13
N ALA A 145 16.40 -25.48 -7.97
CA ALA A 145 17.54 -26.15 -7.34
C ALA A 145 17.83 -27.54 -7.94
N TYR A 146 16.79 -28.36 -8.14
CA TYR A 146 16.90 -29.79 -8.49
C TYR A 146 16.35 -30.15 -9.88
N GLY A 147 15.69 -29.22 -10.58
CA GLY A 147 15.10 -29.45 -11.90
C GLY A 147 13.57 -29.57 -11.85
N ARG A 148 12.92 -29.08 -12.91
CA ARG A 148 11.47 -28.88 -12.97
C ARG A 148 10.71 -30.20 -12.95
N ARG A 149 11.28 -31.24 -13.58
CA ARG A 149 10.69 -32.58 -13.66
C ARG A 149 10.62 -33.27 -12.28
N MET A 150 11.56 -32.99 -11.38
CA MET A 150 11.55 -33.56 -10.03
C MET A 150 10.57 -32.83 -9.12
N GLY A 151 10.56 -31.49 -9.17
CA GLY A 151 9.60 -30.66 -8.45
C GLY A 151 8.15 -31.03 -8.79
N LEU A 152 7.84 -31.20 -10.07
CA LEU A 152 6.48 -31.54 -10.52
C LEU A 152 5.99 -32.90 -9.98
N ARG A 153 6.85 -33.93 -9.94
CA ARG A 153 6.48 -35.23 -9.35
C ARG A 153 6.15 -35.12 -7.86
N ALA A 154 6.97 -34.37 -7.11
CA ALA A 154 6.80 -34.19 -5.68
C ALA A 154 5.51 -33.41 -5.36
N VAL A 155 5.23 -32.36 -6.12
CA VAL A 155 3.95 -31.62 -6.12
C VAL A 155 2.78 -32.57 -6.32
N SER A 156 2.78 -33.36 -7.40
CA SER A 156 1.66 -34.26 -7.73
C SER A 156 1.43 -35.34 -6.68
N MET A 157 2.49 -35.88 -6.07
CA MET A 157 2.37 -36.83 -4.95
C MET A 157 1.74 -36.18 -3.71
N ALA A 158 2.17 -34.96 -3.36
CA ALA A 158 1.66 -34.23 -2.20
C ALA A 158 0.17 -33.88 -2.36
N THR A 159 -0.22 -33.31 -3.51
CA THR A 159 -1.62 -32.98 -3.82
C THR A 159 -2.49 -34.24 -3.83
N PHE A 160 -2.00 -35.34 -4.45
CA PHE A 160 -2.75 -36.59 -4.52
C PHE A 160 -3.02 -37.18 -3.12
N GLY A 161 -1.96 -37.35 -2.31
CA GLY A 161 -2.08 -37.96 -0.99
C GLY A 161 -2.95 -37.14 -0.04
N ALA A 162 -2.78 -35.82 0.00
CA ALA A 162 -3.57 -34.95 0.86
C ALA A 162 -5.05 -34.85 0.43
N GLY A 163 -5.34 -34.91 -0.87
CA GLY A 163 -6.72 -34.89 -1.37
C GLY A 163 -7.48 -36.18 -1.07
N LEU A 164 -6.84 -37.33 -1.32
CA LEU A 164 -7.42 -38.62 -0.98
C LEU A 164 -7.68 -38.75 0.53
N LEU A 165 -6.72 -38.35 1.37
CA LEU A 165 -6.88 -38.36 2.83
C LEU A 165 -7.94 -37.36 3.31
N SER A 166 -8.08 -36.19 2.68
CA SER A 166 -9.12 -35.20 3.01
C SER A 166 -10.54 -35.78 2.89
N ALA A 167 -10.78 -36.66 1.91
CA ALA A 167 -12.07 -37.31 1.68
C ALA A 167 -12.49 -38.26 2.82
N PHE A 168 -11.54 -38.79 3.59
CA PHE A 168 -11.77 -39.73 4.70
C PHE A 168 -11.56 -39.09 6.08
N SER A 169 -11.49 -37.76 6.16
CA SER A 169 -11.29 -37.06 7.43
C SER A 169 -12.52 -37.21 8.37
N PRO A 170 -12.33 -37.65 9.63
CA PRO A 170 -13.45 -37.91 10.55
C PRO A 170 -13.88 -36.68 11.37
N ASP A 171 -13.06 -35.62 11.39
CA ASP A 171 -13.29 -34.43 12.20
C ASP A 171 -12.77 -33.15 11.53
N TYR A 172 -13.31 -32.01 11.96
CA TYR A 172 -12.99 -30.68 11.43
C TYR A 172 -11.49 -30.32 11.52
N LYS A 173 -10.76 -30.72 12.58
CA LYS A 173 -9.35 -30.36 12.75
C LYS A 173 -8.47 -31.18 11.80
N SER A 174 -8.73 -32.47 11.67
CA SER A 174 -8.07 -33.33 10.69
C SER A 174 -8.35 -32.84 9.26
N LEU A 175 -9.59 -32.49 8.93
CA LEU A 175 -9.93 -31.91 7.64
C LEU A 175 -9.18 -30.59 7.38
N LEU A 176 -9.11 -29.68 8.36
CA LEU A 176 -8.42 -28.40 8.24
C LEU A 176 -6.91 -28.57 7.94
N ILE A 177 -6.25 -29.51 8.63
CA ILE A 177 -4.83 -29.84 8.41
C ILE A 177 -4.61 -30.46 7.03
N LEU A 178 -5.45 -31.42 6.65
CA LEU A 178 -5.36 -32.09 5.34
C LEU A 178 -5.65 -31.13 4.18
N ARG A 179 -6.51 -30.12 4.37
CA ARG A 179 -6.74 -29.04 3.41
C ARG A 179 -5.59 -28.06 3.28
N PHE A 180 -4.92 -27.74 4.38
CA PHE A 180 -3.67 -26.98 4.32
C PHE A 180 -2.57 -27.75 3.58
N LEU A 181 -2.43 -29.06 3.83
CA LEU A 181 -1.47 -29.92 3.12
C LEU A 181 -1.81 -30.11 1.63
N LEU A 182 -3.09 -30.23 1.29
CA LEU A 182 -3.54 -30.25 -0.10
C LEU A 182 -3.26 -28.90 -0.77
N GLY A 183 -3.54 -27.78 -0.09
CA GLY A 183 -3.19 -26.45 -0.56
C GLY A 183 -1.69 -26.33 -0.85
N PHE A 184 -0.85 -26.84 0.05
CA PHE A 184 0.61 -26.87 -0.10
C PHE A 184 1.08 -27.69 -1.32
N GLY A 185 0.40 -28.77 -1.67
CA GLY A 185 0.59 -29.46 -2.95
C GLY A 185 0.08 -28.61 -4.13
N ALA A 186 -1.18 -28.19 -4.08
CA ALA A 186 -1.87 -27.48 -5.16
C ALA A 186 -1.24 -26.13 -5.53
N GLY A 187 -0.53 -25.47 -4.60
CA GLY A 187 0.26 -24.27 -4.87
C GLY A 187 1.40 -24.45 -5.89
N GLY A 188 1.71 -25.69 -6.27
CA GLY A 188 2.54 -26.01 -7.43
C GLY A 188 1.81 -26.66 -8.62
N GLY A 189 0.48 -26.91 -8.58
CA GLY A 189 -0.17 -27.97 -9.39
C GLY A 189 -1.61 -27.78 -9.93
N HIS A 190 -1.98 -28.58 -10.94
CA HIS A 190 -2.52 -28.00 -12.18
C HIS A 190 -3.50 -28.83 -13.12
N ILE A 191 -4.23 -28.09 -14.02
CA ILE A 191 -5.56 -28.21 -14.74
C ILE A 191 -6.78 -28.94 -14.13
N ILE A 192 -7.92 -28.22 -14.08
CA ILE A 192 -9.21 -28.70 -13.58
C ILE A 192 -9.59 -30.04 -14.22
N MET A 193 -10.33 -30.89 -13.48
CA MET A 193 -11.68 -31.38 -13.84
C MET A 193 -11.93 -32.85 -13.49
N PRO A 194 -13.21 -33.30 -13.43
CA PRO A 194 -14.33 -32.61 -12.76
C PRO A 194 -15.28 -33.58 -12.01
N ARG A 195 -16.15 -32.99 -11.16
CA ARG A 195 -17.50 -33.47 -10.75
C ARG A 195 -17.72 -34.96 -10.39
N LEU A 196 -17.99 -35.21 -9.11
CA LEU A 196 -18.99 -36.20 -8.61
C LEU A 196 -19.12 -36.07 -7.08
N SER A 197 -20.30 -35.74 -6.53
CA SER A 197 -20.70 -35.72 -5.08
C SER A 197 -19.64 -35.40 -4.01
N TRP A 198 -19.85 -34.37 -3.18
CA TRP A 198 -18.83 -33.70 -2.33
C TRP A 198 -17.73 -34.57 -1.65
N ARG A 199 -18.03 -35.78 -1.13
CA ARG A 199 -17.02 -36.74 -0.61
C ARG A 199 -16.15 -37.36 -1.71
N TRP A 200 -16.77 -37.87 -2.78
CA TRP A 200 -16.07 -38.36 -3.96
C TRP A 200 -15.35 -37.24 -4.71
N LEU A 201 -15.88 -36.01 -4.68
CA LEU A 201 -15.29 -34.82 -5.30
C LEU A 201 -13.87 -34.54 -4.78
N LEU A 202 -13.61 -34.81 -3.49
CA LEU A 202 -12.29 -34.71 -2.88
C LEU A 202 -11.32 -35.79 -3.38
N ALA A 203 -11.79 -37.04 -3.46
CA ALA A 203 -10.99 -38.14 -4.01
C ALA A 203 -10.75 -37.96 -5.53
N LEU A 204 -11.72 -37.48 -6.31
CA LEU A 204 -11.59 -37.28 -7.75
C LEU A 204 -10.77 -36.03 -8.11
N SER A 205 -10.76 -34.97 -7.29
CA SER A 205 -9.85 -33.81 -7.50
C SER A 205 -8.36 -34.20 -7.52
N SER A 206 -8.05 -35.37 -6.97
CA SER A 206 -6.70 -35.96 -6.95
C SER A 206 -6.33 -36.71 -8.23
N LEU A 207 -7.30 -37.12 -9.07
CA LEU A 207 -7.07 -37.90 -10.30
C LEU A 207 -6.21 -37.19 -11.36
N PRO A 208 -6.36 -35.87 -11.64
CA PRO A 208 -5.46 -35.17 -12.55
C PRO A 208 -4.01 -35.23 -12.06
N SER A 209 -3.77 -35.19 -10.74
CA SER A 209 -2.43 -35.34 -10.17
C SER A 209 -1.84 -36.73 -10.42
N ILE A 210 -2.64 -37.79 -10.48
CA ILE A 210 -2.18 -39.12 -10.94
C ILE A 210 -1.80 -39.08 -12.43
N MET A 211 -2.58 -38.42 -13.28
CA MET A 211 -2.23 -38.30 -14.71
C MET A 211 -0.92 -37.52 -14.89
N VAL A 212 -0.73 -36.42 -14.15
CA VAL A 212 0.55 -35.69 -14.12
C VAL A 212 1.69 -36.59 -13.63
N LEU A 213 1.48 -37.41 -12.59
CA LEU A 213 2.48 -38.36 -12.08
C LEU A 213 2.89 -39.40 -13.14
N LEU A 214 1.91 -39.99 -13.83
CA LEU A 214 2.12 -40.98 -14.89
C LEU A 214 2.89 -40.38 -16.07
N PHE A 215 2.46 -39.21 -16.57
CA PHE A 215 3.08 -38.55 -17.73
C PHE A 215 4.37 -37.76 -17.40
N CYS A 216 4.66 -37.45 -16.13
CA CYS A 216 5.96 -36.92 -15.66
C CYS A 216 7.16 -37.82 -16.00
N SER A 217 6.91 -39.07 -16.38
CA SER A 217 7.91 -39.99 -16.92
C SER A 217 8.36 -39.59 -18.33
N PHE A 218 7.51 -38.97 -19.15
CA PHE A 218 7.79 -38.56 -20.53
C PHE A 218 8.27 -37.11 -20.68
N VAL A 219 8.02 -36.25 -19.70
CA VAL A 219 8.50 -34.87 -19.68
C VAL A 219 10.04 -34.83 -19.71
N LEU A 220 10.62 -34.19 -20.72
CA LEU A 220 12.05 -33.90 -20.80
C LEU A 220 12.38 -32.67 -19.95
N GLU A 221 13.55 -32.64 -19.32
CA GLU A 221 14.02 -31.48 -18.57
C GLU A 221 14.36 -30.31 -19.52
N SER A 222 14.23 -29.06 -19.06
CA SER A 222 14.42 -27.89 -19.93
C SER A 222 15.87 -27.82 -20.44
N PRO A 223 16.11 -27.84 -21.77
CA PRO A 223 17.48 -27.79 -22.30
C PRO A 223 18.18 -26.45 -22.02
N ARG A 224 17.43 -25.33 -21.92
CA ARG A 224 17.97 -24.05 -21.40
C ARG A 224 18.50 -24.17 -19.97
N TYR A 225 17.78 -24.88 -19.07
CA TYR A 225 18.22 -25.11 -17.69
C TYR A 225 19.47 -26.00 -17.62
N LEU A 226 19.49 -27.10 -18.39
CA LEU A 226 20.64 -28.01 -18.47
C LEU A 226 21.90 -27.29 -18.97
N PHE A 227 21.76 -26.46 -20.01
CA PHE A 227 22.85 -25.64 -20.55
C PHE A 227 23.38 -24.63 -19.51
N MET A 228 22.50 -23.89 -18.82
CA MET A 228 22.88 -22.96 -17.75
C MET A 228 23.56 -23.64 -16.54
N LYS A 229 23.29 -24.93 -16.29
CA LYS A 229 23.98 -25.74 -15.26
C LYS A 229 25.31 -26.34 -15.76
N GLY A 230 25.78 -25.96 -16.95
CA GLY A 230 27.02 -26.48 -17.56
C GLY A 230 26.91 -27.90 -18.12
N ARG A 231 25.70 -28.44 -18.27
CA ARG A 231 25.45 -29.81 -18.77
C ARG A 231 25.10 -29.82 -20.25
N SER A 232 25.93 -29.20 -21.08
CA SER A 232 25.67 -29.00 -22.52
C SER A 232 25.37 -30.30 -23.27
N ASN A 233 26.06 -31.40 -22.94
CA ASN A 233 25.84 -32.72 -23.56
C ASN A 233 24.50 -33.38 -23.14
N GLU A 234 23.87 -32.96 -22.04
CA GLU A 234 22.50 -33.36 -21.69
C GLU A 234 21.48 -32.46 -22.40
N ALA A 235 21.75 -31.15 -22.53
CA ALA A 235 20.90 -30.22 -23.27
C ALA A 235 20.78 -30.59 -24.77
N ILE A 236 21.89 -30.95 -25.43
CA ILE A 236 21.91 -31.37 -26.83
C ILE A 236 21.12 -32.68 -27.01
N ARG A 237 21.31 -33.69 -26.15
CA ARG A 237 20.53 -34.95 -26.19
C ARG A 237 19.02 -34.76 -25.96
N VAL A 238 18.63 -33.71 -25.22
CA VAL A 238 17.21 -33.32 -25.12
C VAL A 238 16.72 -32.66 -26.40
N LEU A 239 17.51 -31.74 -26.98
CA LEU A 239 17.19 -31.11 -28.27
C LEU A 239 17.04 -32.15 -29.39
N GLU A 240 17.95 -33.11 -29.52
CA GLU A 240 17.90 -34.19 -30.50
C GLU A 240 16.60 -35.01 -30.38
N LYS A 241 16.15 -35.31 -29.15
CA LYS A 241 14.87 -35.99 -28.92
C LYS A 241 13.68 -35.13 -29.33
N VAL A 242 13.69 -33.83 -29.06
CA VAL A 242 12.64 -32.90 -29.51
C VAL A 242 12.63 -32.79 -31.03
N ALA A 243 13.80 -32.73 -31.67
CA ALA A 243 13.98 -32.71 -33.12
C ALA A 243 13.38 -33.96 -33.78
N LEU A 244 13.71 -35.14 -33.24
CA LEU A 244 13.19 -36.43 -33.70
C LEU A 244 11.66 -36.55 -33.53
N ILE A 245 11.10 -36.12 -32.39
CA ILE A 245 9.63 -36.11 -32.16
C ILE A 245 8.92 -35.13 -33.11
N ASN A 246 9.54 -33.99 -33.40
CA ASN A 246 9.01 -32.98 -34.32
C ASN A 246 9.32 -33.24 -35.80
N ARG A 247 10.06 -34.32 -36.13
CA ARG A 247 10.53 -34.65 -37.49
C ARG A 247 11.27 -33.49 -38.16
N LYS A 248 12.19 -32.85 -37.44
CA LYS A 248 13.05 -31.77 -37.92
C LYS A 248 14.51 -32.05 -37.58
N GLU A 249 15.41 -31.45 -38.34
CA GLU A 249 16.85 -31.53 -38.11
C GLU A 249 17.33 -30.33 -37.28
N LEU A 250 18.40 -30.53 -36.50
CA LEU A 250 19.09 -29.47 -35.77
C LEU A 250 20.16 -28.81 -36.66
N PRO A 251 20.51 -27.54 -36.42
CA PRO A 251 21.65 -26.92 -37.09
C PRO A 251 22.95 -27.68 -36.76
N THR A 252 23.91 -27.67 -37.69
CA THR A 252 25.11 -28.53 -37.64
C THR A 252 26.28 -27.99 -36.82
N ASP A 253 26.18 -26.75 -36.33
CA ASP A 253 27.30 -26.06 -35.65
C ASP A 253 27.33 -26.36 -34.14
N ASN A 254 28.25 -25.76 -33.38
CA ASN A 254 28.33 -25.97 -31.93
C ASN A 254 27.32 -25.08 -31.18
N LEU A 255 26.69 -25.60 -30.12
CA LEU A 255 25.82 -24.80 -29.23
C LEU A 255 26.66 -23.86 -28.36
N ILE A 256 26.54 -22.54 -28.56
CA ILE A 256 27.31 -21.49 -27.86
C ILE A 256 26.38 -20.60 -27.01
N SER A 257 26.88 -20.07 -25.88
CA SER A 257 26.10 -19.13 -25.04
C SER A 257 26.08 -17.72 -25.61
N ASP A 258 25.03 -16.95 -25.32
CA ASP A 258 24.89 -15.58 -25.84
C ASP A 258 26.02 -14.66 -25.37
N GLN A 259 26.50 -14.82 -24.13
CA GLN A 259 27.67 -14.10 -23.62
C GLN A 259 28.98 -14.47 -24.34
N GLN A 260 29.16 -15.72 -24.77
CA GLN A 260 30.30 -16.10 -25.60
C GLN A 260 30.17 -15.54 -27.02
N ARG A 261 28.96 -15.52 -27.60
CA ARG A 261 28.74 -14.89 -28.92
C ARG A 261 29.00 -13.38 -28.88
N ILE A 262 28.63 -12.68 -27.79
CA ILE A 262 28.97 -11.27 -27.59
C ILE A 262 30.49 -11.07 -27.56
N ARG A 263 31.25 -11.87 -26.78
CA ARG A 263 32.72 -11.77 -26.77
C ARG A 263 33.38 -12.08 -28.11
N ILE A 264 32.90 -13.10 -28.82
CA ILE A 264 33.37 -13.45 -30.18
C ILE A 264 33.09 -12.30 -31.18
N ASN A 265 32.02 -11.53 -30.96
CA ASN A 265 31.72 -10.34 -31.75
C ASN A 265 32.61 -9.14 -31.35
N GLU A 266 32.89 -8.95 -30.06
CA GLU A 266 33.77 -7.90 -29.52
C GLU A 266 35.25 -8.11 -29.88
N GLU A 267 35.73 -9.36 -29.97
CA GLU A 267 37.08 -9.72 -30.44
C GLU A 267 37.39 -9.27 -31.90
N ASN A 268 36.41 -8.75 -32.65
CA ASN A 268 36.62 -8.17 -33.98
C ASN A 268 37.04 -6.69 -33.96
N VAL A 269 37.27 -6.08 -32.79
CA VAL A 269 37.84 -4.73 -32.64
C VAL A 269 39.29 -4.84 -32.16
N PRO A 270 40.29 -4.31 -32.91
CA PRO A 270 41.69 -4.47 -32.56
C PRO A 270 42.15 -3.47 -31.49
N SER A 271 42.29 -3.93 -30.24
CA SER A 271 43.13 -3.26 -29.22
C SER A 271 43.59 -4.26 -28.15
N GLU A 272 44.71 -3.96 -27.50
CA GLU A 272 45.57 -4.94 -26.82
C GLU A 272 45.10 -5.36 -25.42
N GLY A 273 45.27 -6.65 -25.11
CA GLY A 273 45.68 -7.12 -23.78
C GLY A 273 44.63 -7.72 -22.84
N THR A 274 45.16 -8.57 -21.94
CA THR A 274 44.56 -9.02 -20.65
C THR A 274 43.82 -10.36 -20.61
N HIS A 275 44.62 -11.41 -20.38
CA HIS A 275 44.35 -12.63 -19.57
C HIS A 275 43.09 -13.49 -19.76
N LEU A 276 43.33 -14.75 -20.14
CA LEU A 276 42.45 -15.88 -19.80
C LEU A 276 42.28 -15.98 -18.28
N ILE A 277 41.02 -16.13 -17.82
CA ILE A 277 40.71 -16.82 -16.57
C ILE A 277 39.65 -17.89 -16.86
N THR A 278 40.10 -19.14 -16.90
CA THR A 278 39.26 -20.33 -16.75
C THR A 278 39.06 -20.61 -15.26
N SER A 279 37.83 -20.53 -14.75
CA SER A 279 37.49 -20.95 -13.39
C SER A 279 36.31 -21.93 -13.38
N THR A 280 36.63 -23.22 -13.56
CA THR A 280 35.74 -24.35 -13.29
C THR A 280 35.59 -24.58 -11.79
N GLU A 281 34.77 -23.77 -11.10
CA GLU A 281 34.46 -24.04 -9.69
C GLU A 281 33.47 -25.20 -9.53
N LYS A 282 33.96 -26.31 -8.96
CA LYS A 282 33.14 -27.43 -8.48
C LYS A 282 32.26 -26.97 -7.31
N GLN A 283 30.98 -26.72 -7.57
CA GLN A 283 30.02 -26.28 -6.57
C GLN A 283 29.71 -27.39 -5.53
N LYS A 284 30.33 -27.31 -4.34
CA LYS A 284 30.00 -28.18 -3.19
C LYS A 284 28.56 -27.94 -2.72
N SER A 285 27.89 -29.01 -2.28
CA SER A 285 26.54 -28.93 -1.72
C SER A 285 26.52 -28.19 -0.38
N SER A 286 25.76 -27.11 -0.30
CA SER A 286 25.45 -26.41 0.94
C SER A 286 24.17 -25.59 0.77
N PHE A 287 23.52 -25.27 1.89
CA PHE A 287 22.29 -24.46 1.99
C PHE A 287 22.37 -23.14 1.19
N LYS A 288 23.56 -22.55 1.06
CA LYS A 288 23.84 -21.36 0.23
C LYS A 288 23.41 -21.51 -1.25
N THR A 289 23.44 -22.72 -1.81
CA THR A 289 23.01 -22.97 -3.20
C THR A 289 21.49 -22.82 -3.37
N CYS A 290 20.71 -23.04 -2.30
CA CYS A 290 19.25 -22.91 -2.32
C CYS A 290 18.79 -21.45 -2.15
N LEU A 291 19.54 -20.62 -1.41
CA LEU A 291 19.27 -19.17 -1.31
C LEU A 291 19.76 -18.34 -2.51
N LYS A 292 20.62 -18.89 -3.39
CA LYS A 292 21.16 -18.10 -4.53
C LYS A 292 20.05 -17.50 -5.42
N PRO A 293 18.99 -18.23 -5.83
CA PRO A 293 17.89 -17.65 -6.60
C PRO A 293 17.12 -16.54 -5.87
N LEU A 294 17.01 -16.60 -4.53
CA LEU A 294 16.37 -15.56 -3.72
C LEU A 294 17.16 -14.24 -3.80
N VAL A 295 18.48 -14.32 -3.60
CA VAL A 295 19.36 -13.13 -3.65
C VAL A 295 19.42 -12.55 -5.07
N GLU A 296 19.43 -13.41 -6.09
CA GLU A 296 19.42 -13.01 -7.50
C GLU A 296 18.10 -12.33 -7.91
N LEU A 297 16.94 -12.76 -7.37
CA LEU A 297 15.63 -12.16 -7.61
C LEU A 297 15.49 -10.72 -7.07
N PHE A 298 16.18 -10.39 -5.99
CA PHE A 298 16.23 -9.04 -5.38
C PHE A 298 17.54 -8.30 -5.68
N SER A 299 18.30 -8.74 -6.69
CA SER A 299 19.43 -7.99 -7.24
C SER A 299 18.98 -6.64 -7.85
N SER A 300 19.89 -5.69 -7.97
CA SER A 300 19.61 -4.33 -8.49
C SER A 300 18.96 -4.30 -9.88
N GLU A 301 19.20 -5.33 -10.69
CA GLU A 301 18.65 -5.45 -12.06
C GLU A 301 17.21 -5.98 -12.07
N LEU A 302 16.85 -6.87 -11.14
CA LEU A 302 15.53 -7.52 -11.08
C LEU A 302 14.60 -6.96 -10.00
N TYR A 303 15.11 -6.20 -9.02
CA TYR A 303 14.36 -5.72 -7.85
C TYR A 303 13.06 -4.98 -8.20
N LEU A 304 13.12 -3.96 -9.06
CA LEU A 304 11.95 -3.16 -9.46
C LEU A 304 10.92 -4.00 -10.22
N ILE A 305 11.41 -4.90 -11.06
CA ILE A 305 10.60 -5.82 -11.87
C ILE A 305 9.85 -6.79 -10.96
N THR A 306 10.56 -7.41 -10.00
CA THR A 306 9.98 -8.34 -9.02
C THR A 306 8.88 -7.69 -8.21
N ILE A 307 9.11 -6.48 -7.66
CA ILE A 307 8.10 -5.74 -6.88
C ILE A 307 6.86 -5.40 -7.71
N LEU A 308 7.05 -4.96 -8.96
CA LEU A 308 5.93 -4.64 -9.84
C LEU A 308 5.09 -5.89 -10.18
N VAL A 309 5.74 -7.01 -10.49
CA VAL A 309 5.06 -8.28 -10.79
C VAL A 309 4.32 -8.83 -9.55
N LEU A 310 4.90 -8.71 -8.35
CA LEU A 310 4.25 -9.06 -7.08
C LEU A 310 2.97 -8.24 -6.85
N PHE A 311 3.05 -6.92 -6.98
CA PHE A 311 1.91 -6.02 -6.80
C PHE A 311 0.80 -6.30 -7.82
N LEU A 312 1.17 -6.45 -9.11
CA LEU A 312 0.20 -6.75 -10.17
C LEU A 312 -0.53 -8.08 -9.91
N ASN A 313 0.18 -9.13 -9.47
CA ASN A 313 -0.44 -10.41 -9.17
C ASN A 313 -1.38 -10.33 -7.96
N PHE A 314 -0.98 -9.64 -6.89
CA PHE A 314 -1.86 -9.38 -5.75
C PHE A 314 -3.19 -8.71 -6.18
N VAL A 315 -3.09 -7.60 -6.93
CA VAL A 315 -4.28 -6.81 -7.34
C VAL A 315 -5.18 -7.58 -8.29
N HIS A 316 -4.65 -8.22 -9.33
CA HIS A 316 -5.47 -8.96 -10.29
C HIS A 316 -6.13 -10.19 -9.66
N THR A 317 -5.42 -10.90 -8.77
CA THR A 317 -5.96 -12.09 -8.11
C THR A 317 -7.02 -11.73 -7.07
N PHE A 318 -6.80 -10.65 -6.30
CA PHE A 318 -7.81 -10.09 -5.40
C PHE A 318 -9.09 -9.69 -6.16
N ALA A 319 -8.95 -8.97 -7.28
CA ALA A 319 -10.07 -8.53 -8.09
C ALA A 319 -10.80 -9.70 -8.76
N TYR A 320 -10.08 -10.67 -9.33
CA TYR A 320 -10.67 -11.83 -10.03
C TYR A 320 -11.51 -12.69 -9.09
N TYR A 321 -10.99 -13.07 -7.92
CA TYR A 321 -11.77 -13.84 -6.94
C TYR A 321 -12.83 -12.97 -6.23
N GLY A 322 -12.59 -11.67 -6.03
CA GLY A 322 -13.56 -10.76 -5.42
C GLY A 322 -14.83 -10.61 -6.24
N LEU A 323 -14.66 -10.46 -7.55
CA LEU A 323 -15.77 -10.38 -8.49
C LEU A 323 -16.54 -11.71 -8.58
N ALA A 324 -15.86 -12.85 -8.45
CA ALA A 324 -16.49 -14.16 -8.41
C ALA A 324 -17.42 -14.33 -7.19
N LEU A 325 -16.95 -13.96 -6.00
CA LEU A 325 -17.76 -14.06 -4.77
C LEU A 325 -18.92 -13.06 -4.75
N MET A 326 -18.73 -11.87 -5.33
CA MET A 326 -19.79 -10.86 -5.45
C MET A 326 -20.96 -11.35 -6.32
N ILE A 327 -20.68 -12.05 -7.42
CA ILE A 327 -21.72 -12.63 -8.29
C ILE A 327 -22.53 -13.69 -7.53
N SER A 328 -21.87 -14.61 -6.81
CA SER A 328 -22.58 -15.62 -6.00
C SER A 328 -23.37 -15.03 -4.83
N ALA A 329 -22.92 -13.90 -4.25
CA ALA A 329 -23.63 -13.25 -3.16
C ALA A 329 -24.93 -12.54 -3.63
N LEU A 330 -24.93 -11.96 -4.83
CA LEU A 330 -26.10 -11.28 -5.38
C LEU A 330 -27.26 -12.22 -5.71
N ASP A 331 -26.96 -13.46 -6.13
CA ASP A 331 -27.98 -14.47 -6.43
C ASP A 331 -28.71 -14.96 -5.16
N SER A 332 -27.96 -15.10 -4.04
CA SER A 332 -28.57 -15.36 -2.72
C SER A 332 -29.49 -14.23 -2.25
N GLU A 333 -29.24 -12.98 -2.68
CA GLU A 333 -30.07 -11.82 -2.34
C GLU A 333 -31.45 -11.86 -3.02
N GLN A 334 -31.59 -12.61 -4.13
CA GLN A 334 -32.82 -12.67 -4.93
C GLN A 334 -33.77 -13.81 -4.52
N SER A 335 -33.23 -14.91 -3.97
CA SER A 335 -34.03 -16.00 -3.38
C SER A 335 -34.72 -15.60 -2.07
N ASP A 336 -34.01 -14.86 -1.20
CA ASP A 336 -34.56 -14.37 0.07
C ASP A 336 -35.60 -13.24 -0.12
N CYS A 337 -35.55 -12.48 -1.23
CA CYS A 337 -36.55 -11.44 -1.51
C CYS A 337 -37.89 -11.99 -2.05
N GLN A 338 -37.92 -13.20 -2.62
CA GLN A 338 -39.17 -13.81 -3.12
C GLN A 338 -39.84 -14.76 -2.10
N SER A 339 -39.10 -15.24 -1.10
CA SER A 339 -39.63 -16.15 -0.07
C SER A 339 -40.63 -15.49 0.89
N LEU A 340 -40.65 -14.16 0.96
CA LEU A 340 -41.58 -13.38 1.81
C LEU A 340 -42.89 -12.97 1.12
N SER A 341 -43.07 -13.21 -0.18
CA SER A 341 -44.31 -12.84 -0.90
C SER A 341 -45.26 -14.00 -1.22
N THR A 342 -44.79 -15.25 -1.27
CA THR A 342 -45.63 -16.40 -1.66
C THR A 342 -45.18 -17.71 -1.02
N LEU A 343 -45.87 -18.14 0.05
CA LEU A 343 -45.79 -19.50 0.56
C LEU A 343 -46.68 -20.44 -0.28
N SER A 344 -46.22 -20.83 -1.48
CA SER A 344 -46.84 -21.91 -2.25
C SER A 344 -45.90 -22.50 -3.32
N ASN A 345 -45.38 -23.69 -3.03
CA ASN A 345 -45.11 -24.80 -3.96
C ASN A 345 -44.17 -24.62 -5.16
N ASN A 346 -43.18 -25.52 -5.22
CA ASN A 346 -42.48 -25.97 -6.42
C ASN A 346 -41.70 -24.93 -7.23
N VAL A 347 -40.57 -24.46 -6.69
CA VAL A 347 -39.45 -23.95 -7.50
C VAL A 347 -38.25 -24.89 -7.30
N LYS A 348 -37.70 -25.38 -8.42
CA LYS A 348 -36.63 -26.38 -8.47
C LYS A 348 -35.30 -25.75 -8.08
N ASN A 349 -34.41 -26.53 -7.46
CA ASN A 349 -33.01 -26.16 -7.20
C ASN A 349 -32.15 -26.02 -8.50
N ASP A 350 -32.75 -25.97 -9.68
CA ASP A 350 -32.07 -26.04 -10.97
C ASP A 350 -31.45 -24.71 -11.42
N SER A 351 -31.84 -23.55 -10.85
CA SER A 351 -31.42 -22.22 -11.33
C SER A 351 -30.04 -21.76 -10.84
N MET A 352 -29.63 -22.13 -9.64
CA MET A 352 -28.34 -21.69 -9.07
C MET A 352 -27.14 -22.28 -9.84
N ASP A 353 -27.33 -23.43 -10.49
CA ASP A 353 -26.31 -24.08 -11.31
C ASP A 353 -26.18 -23.46 -12.72
N SER A 354 -27.23 -22.84 -13.28
CA SER A 354 -27.17 -22.26 -14.63
C SER A 354 -26.37 -20.97 -14.68
N ASP A 355 -26.53 -20.10 -13.68
CA ASP A 355 -26.02 -18.73 -13.74
C ASP A 355 -24.53 -18.67 -13.38
N LEU A 356 -24.09 -19.57 -12.48
CA LEU A 356 -22.68 -19.85 -12.25
C LEU A 356 -22.01 -20.44 -13.50
N PHE A 357 -22.68 -21.35 -14.22
CA PHE A 357 -22.18 -21.93 -15.47
C PHE A 357 -22.05 -20.88 -16.58
N ILE A 358 -23.04 -20.00 -16.77
CA ILE A 358 -23.00 -18.87 -17.70
C ILE A 358 -21.82 -17.94 -17.36
N THR A 359 -21.59 -17.65 -16.08
CA THR A 359 -20.48 -16.80 -15.61
C THR A 359 -19.11 -17.37 -15.99
N TYR A 360 -18.90 -18.69 -15.90
CA TYR A 360 -17.65 -19.32 -16.35
C TYR A 360 -17.55 -19.41 -17.88
N LEU A 361 -18.65 -19.66 -18.58
CA LEU A 361 -18.68 -19.75 -20.04
C LEU A 361 -18.36 -18.39 -20.69
N ALA A 362 -18.71 -17.29 -20.03
CA ALA A 362 -18.34 -15.93 -20.41
C ALA A 362 -16.83 -15.60 -20.26
N GLU A 363 -16.02 -16.43 -19.60
CA GLU A 363 -14.55 -16.21 -19.58
C GLU A 363 -13.89 -16.62 -20.92
N LEU A 364 -14.48 -17.57 -21.67
CA LEU A 364 -13.90 -18.09 -22.92
C LEU A 364 -13.75 -17.02 -24.02
N PRO A 365 -14.74 -16.16 -24.33
CA PRO A 365 -14.55 -15.05 -25.28
C PRO A 365 -13.49 -14.06 -24.81
N GLY A 366 -13.40 -13.81 -23.50
CA GLY A 366 -12.38 -12.95 -22.89
C GLY A 366 -10.96 -13.45 -23.17
N LEU A 367 -10.71 -14.75 -23.00
CA LEU A 367 -9.42 -15.38 -23.31
C LEU A 367 -9.06 -15.25 -24.81
N ILE A 368 -10.03 -15.43 -25.71
CA ILE A 368 -9.82 -15.26 -27.16
C ILE A 368 -9.48 -13.79 -27.50
N ILE A 369 -10.24 -12.83 -26.95
CA ILE A 369 -9.96 -11.40 -27.08
C ILE A 369 -8.55 -11.08 -26.55
N GLY A 370 -8.17 -11.65 -25.39
CA GLY A 370 -6.85 -11.51 -24.80
C GLY A 370 -5.73 -11.99 -25.72
N MET A 371 -5.85 -13.19 -26.31
CA MET A 371 -4.87 -13.71 -27.28
C MET A 371 -4.72 -12.80 -28.50
N ILE A 372 -5.82 -12.34 -29.09
CA ILE A 372 -5.81 -11.44 -30.25
C ILE A 372 -5.18 -10.08 -29.92
N LEU A 373 -5.52 -9.48 -28.77
CA LEU A 373 -4.91 -8.23 -28.32
C LEU A 373 -3.41 -8.39 -28.02
N VAL A 374 -2.99 -9.55 -27.52
CA VAL A 374 -1.60 -9.83 -27.16
C VAL A 374 -0.70 -9.78 -28.38
N ASP A 375 -1.10 -10.43 -29.48
CA ASP A 375 -0.30 -10.48 -30.72
C ASP A 375 -0.41 -9.23 -31.60
N SER A 376 -1.48 -8.45 -31.47
CA SER A 376 -1.64 -7.20 -32.20
C SER A 376 -1.03 -5.97 -31.52
N LEU A 377 -1.15 -5.85 -30.19
CA LEU A 377 -0.80 -4.63 -29.43
C LEU A 377 0.35 -4.80 -28.43
N GLY A 378 0.78 -6.04 -28.17
CA GLY A 378 1.85 -6.33 -27.22
C GLY A 378 1.38 -6.36 -25.77
N ARG A 379 1.95 -7.30 -25.01
CA ARG A 379 1.40 -7.88 -23.77
C ARG A 379 1.07 -6.83 -22.70
N LYS A 380 1.94 -5.82 -22.52
CA LYS A 380 1.75 -4.71 -21.57
C LYS A 380 0.54 -3.82 -21.93
N LEU A 381 0.37 -3.50 -23.22
CA LEU A 381 -0.72 -2.63 -23.68
C LEU A 381 -2.06 -3.39 -23.65
N SER A 382 -2.07 -4.66 -24.04
CA SER A 382 -3.22 -5.56 -23.92
C SER A 382 -3.76 -5.62 -22.48
N MET A 383 -2.87 -5.82 -21.50
CA MET A 383 -3.23 -5.87 -20.08
C MET A 383 -3.80 -4.53 -19.57
N ILE A 384 -3.22 -3.39 -19.99
CA ILE A 384 -3.74 -2.05 -19.65
C ILE A 384 -5.13 -1.83 -20.25
N ILE A 385 -5.35 -2.19 -21.51
CA ILE A 385 -6.66 -2.02 -22.16
C ILE A 385 -7.73 -2.88 -21.47
N LEU A 386 -7.44 -4.16 -21.24
CA LEU A 386 -8.40 -5.08 -20.63
C LEU A 386 -8.77 -4.68 -19.20
N THR A 387 -7.80 -4.22 -18.40
CA THR A 387 -8.08 -3.70 -17.04
C THR A 387 -8.88 -2.40 -17.05
N MET A 388 -8.61 -1.48 -17.99
CA MET A 388 -9.42 -0.26 -18.16
C MET A 388 -10.85 -0.59 -18.59
N VAL A 389 -11.04 -1.54 -19.50
CA VAL A 389 -12.37 -2.02 -19.91
C VAL A 389 -13.10 -2.67 -18.73
N THR A 390 -12.44 -3.49 -17.90
CA THR A 390 -13.03 -4.01 -16.65
C THR A 390 -13.54 -2.88 -15.76
N VAL A 391 -12.75 -1.82 -15.54
CA VAL A 391 -13.19 -0.66 -14.74
C VAL A 391 -14.40 0.04 -15.36
N ILE A 392 -14.43 0.21 -16.70
CA ILE A 392 -15.58 0.80 -17.40
C ILE A 392 -16.87 0.01 -17.18
N PHE A 393 -16.82 -1.33 -17.20
CA PHE A 393 -18.01 -2.16 -16.90
C PHE A 393 -18.42 -2.15 -15.42
N MET A 394 -17.49 -1.83 -14.50
CA MET A 394 -17.78 -1.69 -13.06
C MET A 394 -18.36 -0.32 -12.68
N LEU A 395 -18.05 0.76 -13.42
CA LEU A 395 -18.51 2.12 -13.09
C LEU A 395 -20.05 2.28 -12.99
N PRO A 396 -20.88 1.70 -13.89
CA PRO A 396 -22.33 1.83 -13.80
C PRO A 396 -22.93 1.16 -12.55
N LEU A 397 -22.24 0.19 -11.94
CA LEU A 397 -22.67 -0.47 -10.68
C LEU A 397 -22.66 0.49 -9.47
N LEU A 398 -22.03 1.66 -9.59
CA LEU A 398 -22.12 2.75 -8.60
C LEU A 398 -23.49 3.45 -8.65
N SER A 399 -24.28 3.24 -9.71
CA SER A 399 -25.67 3.67 -9.83
C SER A 399 -26.61 2.51 -9.49
N ARG A 400 -27.76 2.81 -8.87
CA ARG A 400 -28.73 1.78 -8.45
C ARG A 400 -29.49 1.25 -9.67
N GLN A 401 -29.06 0.09 -10.19
CA GLN A 401 -29.63 -0.55 -11.39
C GLN A 401 -30.44 -1.81 -11.06
N THR A 402 -31.12 -2.37 -12.07
CA THR A 402 -31.91 -3.60 -11.96
C THR A 402 -31.02 -4.85 -11.96
N GLY A 403 -31.49 -5.95 -11.36
CA GLY A 403 -30.69 -7.17 -11.15
C GLY A 403 -30.06 -7.73 -12.43
N ILE A 404 -30.84 -7.87 -13.51
CA ILE A 404 -30.38 -8.42 -14.80
C ILE A 404 -29.27 -7.57 -15.45
N VAL A 405 -29.34 -6.25 -15.33
CA VAL A 405 -28.30 -5.35 -15.85
C VAL A 405 -27.05 -5.44 -14.96
N THR A 406 -27.24 -5.53 -13.65
CA THR A 406 -26.18 -5.69 -12.64
C THR A 406 -25.37 -6.98 -12.89
N THR A 407 -26.04 -8.13 -13.07
CA THR A 407 -25.38 -9.41 -13.36
C THR A 407 -24.68 -9.38 -14.73
N SER A 408 -25.33 -8.84 -15.77
CA SER A 408 -24.73 -8.71 -17.11
C SER A 408 -23.44 -7.86 -17.11
N LEU A 409 -23.42 -6.76 -16.37
CA LEU A 409 -22.24 -5.90 -16.19
C LEU A 409 -21.12 -6.60 -15.43
N LEU A 410 -21.45 -7.32 -14.34
CA LEU A 410 -20.48 -8.09 -13.54
C LEU A 410 -19.84 -9.23 -14.34
N VAL A 411 -20.64 -9.99 -15.11
CA VAL A 411 -20.14 -11.05 -16.00
C VAL A 411 -19.25 -10.46 -17.10
N SER A 412 -19.63 -9.31 -17.67
CA SER A 412 -18.80 -8.60 -18.66
C SER A 412 -17.48 -8.11 -18.07
N ALA A 413 -17.50 -7.49 -16.88
CA ALA A 413 -16.29 -7.06 -16.18
C ALA A 413 -15.35 -8.25 -15.89
N ARG A 414 -15.93 -9.40 -15.49
CA ARG A 414 -15.20 -10.64 -15.20
C ARG A 414 -14.52 -11.23 -16.44
N MET A 415 -15.20 -11.22 -17.59
CA MET A 415 -14.63 -11.66 -18.87
C MET A 415 -13.32 -10.93 -19.19
N PHE A 416 -13.31 -9.60 -19.13
CA PHE A 416 -12.12 -8.79 -19.42
C PHE A 416 -11.03 -8.93 -18.33
N LEU A 417 -11.44 -9.13 -17.08
CA LEU A 417 -10.51 -9.31 -15.96
C LEU A 417 -9.79 -10.67 -16.02
N SER A 418 -10.50 -11.74 -16.40
CA SER A 418 -9.91 -13.07 -16.63
C SER A 418 -8.87 -13.05 -17.76
N ALA A 419 -9.15 -12.30 -18.83
CA ALA A 419 -8.22 -12.07 -19.92
C ALA A 419 -6.94 -11.35 -19.44
N ALA A 420 -7.08 -10.26 -18.68
CA ALA A 420 -5.94 -9.53 -18.10
C ALA A 420 -5.11 -10.39 -17.13
N PHE A 421 -5.78 -11.16 -16.26
CA PHE A 421 -5.12 -12.09 -15.33
C PHE A 421 -4.32 -13.19 -16.04
N SER A 422 -4.86 -13.75 -17.12
CA SER A 422 -4.17 -14.78 -17.92
C SER A 422 -2.92 -14.21 -18.63
N ILE A 423 -3.01 -12.98 -19.15
CA ILE A 423 -1.85 -12.29 -19.76
C ILE A 423 -0.77 -12.00 -18.71
N LEU A 424 -1.15 -11.58 -17.50
CA LEU A 424 -0.22 -11.34 -16.40
C LEU A 424 0.53 -12.62 -15.99
N GLY A 425 -0.15 -13.77 -15.98
CA GLY A 425 0.45 -15.08 -15.69
C GLY A 425 1.48 -15.54 -16.75
N VAL A 426 1.35 -15.08 -18.00
CA VAL A 426 2.37 -15.29 -19.06
C VAL A 426 3.50 -14.28 -18.91
N TYR A 427 3.16 -12.99 -18.79
CA TYR A 427 4.11 -11.88 -18.67
C TYR A 427 5.09 -12.09 -17.50
N GLY A 428 4.60 -12.50 -16.32
CA GLY A 428 5.44 -12.80 -15.16
C GLY A 428 6.45 -13.93 -15.42
N LYS A 429 6.15 -14.91 -16.29
CA LYS A 429 7.05 -16.03 -16.62
C LYS A 429 8.06 -15.65 -17.71
N GLU A 430 7.73 -14.74 -18.61
CA GLU A 430 8.64 -14.25 -19.65
C GLU A 430 9.70 -13.31 -19.09
N VAL A 431 9.29 -12.45 -18.15
CA VAL A 431 10.09 -11.37 -17.55
C VAL A 431 11.27 -11.87 -16.71
N TYR A 432 11.17 -13.03 -16.04
CA TYR A 432 12.29 -13.56 -15.25
C TYR A 432 13.27 -14.40 -16.09
N PRO A 433 14.60 -14.26 -15.89
CA PRO A 433 15.59 -15.11 -16.54
C PRO A 433 15.49 -16.57 -16.06
N THR A 434 15.91 -17.51 -16.90
CA THR A 434 15.66 -18.96 -16.70
C THR A 434 16.24 -19.51 -15.38
N SER A 435 17.25 -18.87 -14.79
CA SER A 435 17.89 -19.22 -13.52
C SER A 435 17.00 -19.05 -12.29
N VAL A 436 16.10 -18.06 -12.29
CA VAL A 436 15.23 -17.69 -11.15
C VAL A 436 13.74 -17.75 -11.50
N ARG A 437 13.40 -18.22 -12.71
CA ARG A 437 12.04 -18.11 -13.26
C ARG A 437 10.99 -18.85 -12.44
N ALA A 438 11.28 -20.04 -11.90
CA ALA A 438 10.29 -20.75 -11.09
C ALA A 438 10.12 -20.06 -9.73
N SER A 439 11.22 -19.63 -9.11
CA SER A 439 11.23 -18.87 -7.86
C SER A 439 10.45 -17.55 -8.00
N GLY A 440 10.77 -16.72 -8.99
CA GLY A 440 10.09 -15.44 -9.25
C GLY A 440 8.61 -15.60 -9.60
N SER A 441 8.25 -16.66 -10.36
CA SER A 441 6.83 -17.00 -10.62
C SER A 441 6.12 -17.50 -9.36
N GLY A 442 6.81 -18.26 -8.50
CA GLY A 442 6.31 -18.74 -7.21
C GLY A 442 6.01 -17.58 -6.27
N PHE A 443 6.94 -16.62 -6.14
CA PHE A 443 6.73 -15.36 -5.42
C PHE A 443 5.56 -14.54 -5.97
N ALA A 444 5.48 -14.37 -7.29
CA ALA A 444 4.38 -13.67 -7.96
C ALA A 444 3.02 -14.31 -7.66
N THR A 445 2.93 -15.64 -7.83
CA THR A 445 1.70 -16.42 -7.52
C THR A 445 1.37 -16.33 -6.03
N SER A 446 2.37 -16.36 -5.15
CA SER A 446 2.19 -16.23 -3.70
C SER A 446 1.55 -14.89 -3.32
N ALA A 447 2.01 -13.77 -3.91
CA ALA A 447 1.35 -12.48 -3.73
C ALA A 447 -0.09 -12.48 -4.24
N GLY A 448 -0.37 -13.14 -5.38
CA GLY A 448 -1.73 -13.38 -5.84
C GLY A 448 -2.58 -14.16 -4.83
N ARG A 449 -2.04 -15.25 -4.26
CA ARG A 449 -2.73 -16.10 -3.26
C ARG A 449 -3.04 -15.33 -1.98
N ILE A 450 -2.21 -14.37 -1.54
CA ILE A 450 -2.57 -13.45 -0.43
C ILE A 450 -3.82 -12.63 -0.78
N GLY A 451 -3.92 -12.11 -2.01
CA GLY A 451 -5.14 -11.46 -2.50
C GLY A 451 -6.36 -12.40 -2.47
N GLY A 452 -6.17 -13.67 -2.82
CA GLY A 452 -7.18 -14.73 -2.71
C GLY A 452 -7.60 -15.08 -1.27
N ILE A 453 -6.72 -14.94 -0.26
CA ILE A 453 -7.07 -15.13 1.16
C ILE A 453 -7.91 -13.96 1.69
N ILE A 454 -7.50 -12.74 1.37
CA ILE A 454 -8.13 -11.52 1.92
C ILE A 454 -9.53 -11.31 1.31
N CYS A 455 -9.71 -11.68 0.05
CA CYS A 455 -10.96 -11.50 -0.69
C CYS A 455 -12.21 -12.12 0.00
N PRO A 456 -12.27 -13.42 0.33
CA PRO A 456 -13.41 -14.02 1.04
C PRO A 456 -13.67 -13.40 2.42
N LEU A 457 -12.60 -13.05 3.16
CA LEU A 457 -12.72 -12.41 4.47
C LEU A 457 -13.37 -11.03 4.37
N VAL A 458 -13.02 -10.26 3.34
CA VAL A 458 -13.64 -8.95 3.05
C VAL A 458 -15.09 -9.12 2.59
N ALA A 459 -15.39 -10.10 1.73
CA ALA A 459 -16.76 -10.36 1.25
C ALA A 459 -17.71 -10.78 2.39
N VAL A 460 -17.31 -11.77 3.20
CA VAL A 460 -18.10 -12.25 4.36
C VAL A 460 -18.25 -11.16 5.42
N GLY A 461 -17.20 -10.35 5.66
CA GLY A 461 -17.26 -9.19 6.55
C GLY A 461 -18.28 -8.15 6.09
N LEU A 462 -18.29 -7.81 4.79
CA LEU A 462 -19.28 -6.91 4.19
C LEU A 462 -20.71 -7.46 4.27
N GLN A 463 -20.90 -8.77 4.11
CA GLN A 463 -22.22 -9.41 4.15
C GLN A 463 -22.78 -9.48 5.59
N CYS A 464 -21.94 -9.78 6.59
CA CYS A 464 -22.32 -9.67 8.01
C CYS A 464 -22.70 -8.23 8.40
N LEU A 465 -21.91 -7.24 7.96
CA LEU A 465 -22.20 -5.82 8.20
C LEU A 465 -23.50 -5.35 7.52
N ARG A 466 -23.94 -6.01 6.44
CA ARG A 466 -25.18 -5.66 5.72
C ARG A 466 -26.42 -6.30 6.34
N LEU A 467 -26.34 -7.57 6.79
CA LEU A 467 -27.42 -8.25 7.51
C LEU A 467 -27.69 -7.61 8.88
N LYS A 468 -26.64 -7.27 9.63
CA LYS A 468 -26.77 -6.51 10.90
C LYS A 468 -27.54 -5.20 10.70
N LYS A 469 -27.32 -4.54 9.56
CA LYS A 469 -27.96 -3.27 9.22
C LYS A 469 -29.45 -3.37 8.85
N MET A 470 -29.97 -4.55 8.49
CA MET A 470 -31.41 -4.72 8.22
C MET A 470 -32.20 -5.14 9.47
N GLY A 471 -31.59 -5.86 10.42
CA GLY A 471 -32.22 -6.14 11.72
C GLY A 471 -32.33 -4.92 12.64
N ASP A 472 -31.35 -4.00 12.56
CA ASP A 472 -31.22 -2.87 13.48
C ASP A 472 -32.19 -1.71 13.21
N GLU A 473 -32.97 -1.70 12.13
CA GLU A 473 -33.91 -0.59 11.83
C GLU A 473 -35.35 -0.84 12.30
N GLU A 474 -35.75 -2.10 12.56
CA GLU A 474 -37.14 -2.44 12.91
C GLU A 474 -37.38 -2.63 14.43
N ARG A 475 -36.33 -2.81 15.24
CA ARG A 475 -36.43 -2.97 16.72
C ARG A 475 -36.40 -1.68 17.55
N ARG A 476 -36.12 -0.52 16.97
CA ARG A 476 -35.73 0.73 17.69
C ARG A 476 -36.83 1.44 18.52
N ARG A 477 -37.90 0.78 18.97
CA ARG A 477 -39.04 1.49 19.60
C ARG A 477 -39.25 1.31 21.10
N HIS A 478 -38.73 0.28 21.78
CA HIS A 478 -38.99 0.07 23.22
C HIS A 478 -37.71 -0.30 24.00
N GLY A 479 -37.34 0.51 24.99
CA GLY A 479 -36.24 0.26 25.93
C GLY A 479 -35.81 1.52 26.69
N ASP A 480 -36.05 1.57 28.01
CA ASP A 480 -35.91 2.77 28.86
C ASP A 480 -34.46 3.12 29.26
N GLY A 481 -33.63 3.45 28.27
CA GLY A 481 -32.27 3.94 28.52
C GLY A 481 -31.64 4.65 27.34
N TYR A 482 -30.68 5.51 27.64
CA TYR A 482 -29.97 6.36 26.67
C TYR A 482 -28.46 6.11 26.69
N THR A 483 -27.77 6.46 25.60
CA THR A 483 -26.30 6.34 25.48
C THR A 483 -25.58 7.67 25.72
N ILE A 484 -24.25 7.66 25.89
CA ILE A 484 -23.48 8.92 26.04
C ILE A 484 -23.57 9.78 24.77
N ASP A 485 -23.53 9.19 23.57
CA ASP A 485 -23.69 9.94 22.31
C ASP A 485 -25.09 10.57 22.21
N GLU A 486 -26.13 9.92 22.72
CA GLU A 486 -27.51 10.43 22.78
C GLU A 486 -27.69 11.57 23.81
N ALA A 487 -27.09 11.42 24.99
CA ALA A 487 -27.04 12.51 25.98
C ALA A 487 -26.33 13.75 25.42
N LEU A 488 -25.14 13.56 24.81
CA LEU A 488 -24.39 14.66 24.19
C LEU A 488 -25.09 15.24 22.96
N SER A 489 -25.88 14.47 22.21
CA SER A 489 -26.66 15.00 21.07
C SER A 489 -27.83 15.88 21.54
N THR A 490 -28.54 15.45 22.59
CA THR A 490 -29.62 16.21 23.25
C THR A 490 -29.11 17.53 23.85
N LEU A 491 -27.98 17.46 24.56
CA LEU A 491 -27.27 18.62 25.08
C LEU A 491 -26.80 19.56 23.95
N GLY A 492 -26.29 19.01 22.85
CA GLY A 492 -25.85 19.80 21.69
C GLY A 492 -24.73 20.79 22.03
N PHE A 493 -24.40 21.69 21.09
CA PHE A 493 -23.40 22.73 21.36
C PHE A 493 -24.01 23.86 22.22
N GLY A 494 -23.26 24.36 23.20
CA GLY A 494 -23.74 25.34 24.18
C GLY A 494 -22.58 25.99 24.94
N ASN A 495 -22.89 26.81 25.95
CA ASN A 495 -21.89 27.61 26.69
C ASN A 495 -20.72 26.80 27.23
N PHE A 496 -20.97 25.60 27.78
CA PHE A 496 -19.91 24.71 28.25
C PHE A 496 -18.93 24.34 27.14
N HIS A 497 -19.45 24.01 25.95
CA HIS A 497 -18.64 23.60 24.81
C HIS A 497 -17.80 24.75 24.25
N GLY A 498 -18.33 25.99 24.27
CA GLY A 498 -17.56 27.20 23.96
C GLY A 498 -16.42 27.45 24.96
N MET A 499 -16.69 27.32 26.25
CA MET A 499 -15.66 27.44 27.31
C MET A 499 -14.60 26.33 27.20
N ALA A 500 -15.01 25.10 26.91
CA ALA A 500 -14.10 23.97 26.72
C ALA A 500 -13.22 24.14 25.47
N LEU A 501 -13.80 24.64 24.36
CA LEU A 501 -13.06 24.98 23.15
C LEU A 501 -11.99 26.05 23.44
N PHE A 502 -12.35 27.11 24.16
CA PHE A 502 -11.42 28.18 24.52
C PHE A 502 -10.28 27.68 25.43
N PHE A 503 -10.60 26.90 26.47
CA PHE A 503 -9.60 26.32 27.37
C PHE A 503 -8.62 25.40 26.65
N ALA A 504 -9.12 24.45 25.84
CA ALA A 504 -8.26 23.58 25.03
C ALA A 504 -7.49 24.36 23.95
N GLY A 505 -8.08 25.45 23.44
CA GLY A 505 -7.48 26.39 22.51
C GLY A 505 -6.25 27.10 23.08
N ILE A 506 -6.29 27.59 24.33
CA ILE A 506 -5.09 28.21 24.95
C ILE A 506 -3.96 27.18 25.12
N GLY A 507 -4.29 25.91 25.40
CA GLY A 507 -3.30 24.82 25.38
C GLY A 507 -2.62 24.66 24.02
N TRP A 508 -3.38 24.79 22.93
CA TRP A 508 -2.87 24.76 21.55
C TRP A 508 -2.06 26.01 21.17
N VAL A 509 -2.49 27.21 21.59
CA VAL A 509 -1.70 28.46 21.48
C VAL A 509 -0.32 28.24 22.10
N THR A 510 -0.27 27.63 23.28
CA THR A 510 0.97 27.42 24.04
C THR A 510 1.98 26.53 23.28
N ASP A 511 1.56 25.38 22.75
CA ASP A 511 2.44 24.48 21.97
C ASP A 511 2.93 25.15 20.67
N ALA A 512 2.06 25.90 20.00
CA ALA A 512 2.39 26.63 18.77
C ALA A 512 3.40 27.76 19.01
N MET A 513 3.26 28.50 20.13
CA MET A 513 4.24 29.51 20.54
C MET A 513 5.61 28.86 20.81
N GLU A 514 5.67 27.80 21.63
CA GLU A 514 6.94 27.14 21.98
C GLU A 514 7.68 26.54 20.77
N LEU A 515 6.96 26.09 19.74
CA LEU A 515 7.55 25.64 18.47
C LEU A 515 8.06 26.77 17.59
N THR A 516 7.35 27.89 17.55
CA THR A 516 7.74 29.08 16.77
C THR A 516 8.98 29.75 17.38
N LEU A 517 8.97 29.88 18.71
CA LEU A 517 10.03 30.40 19.57
C LEU A 517 11.41 29.76 19.33
N LEU A 518 11.46 28.47 18.98
CA LEU A 518 12.70 27.75 18.64
C LEU A 518 13.52 28.46 17.55
N SER A 519 12.84 28.99 16.53
CA SER A 519 13.49 29.63 15.37
C SER A 519 14.20 30.94 15.75
N PHE A 520 13.59 31.73 16.63
CA PHE A 520 14.14 33.01 17.10
C PHE A 520 15.26 32.81 18.12
N ILE A 521 15.11 31.83 19.02
CA ILE A 521 16.06 31.60 20.12
C ILE A 521 17.34 30.92 19.66
N GLY A 522 17.29 30.00 18.68
CA GLY A 522 18.48 29.36 18.13
C GLY A 522 19.52 30.39 17.67
N ALA A 523 19.10 31.33 16.82
CA ALA A 523 19.94 32.40 16.31
C ALA A 523 20.43 33.36 17.40
N ALA A 524 19.55 33.77 18.32
CA ALA A 524 19.89 34.74 19.37
C ALA A 524 20.91 34.16 20.38
N VAL A 525 20.69 32.94 20.88
CA VAL A 525 21.58 32.28 21.83
C VAL A 525 22.91 31.90 21.16
N ARG A 526 22.90 31.56 19.87
CA ARG A 526 24.13 31.36 19.08
C ARG A 526 25.00 32.62 19.07
N SER A 527 24.40 33.80 18.88
CA SER A 527 25.14 35.07 18.87
C SER A 527 25.68 35.49 20.24
N GLU A 528 24.91 35.29 21.32
CA GLU A 528 25.33 35.66 22.69
C GLU A 528 26.39 34.70 23.26
N TRP A 529 26.24 33.39 23.07
CA TRP A 529 27.12 32.37 23.66
C TRP A 529 28.14 31.78 22.67
N LEU A 530 28.27 32.38 21.47
CA LEU A 530 29.22 31.97 20.42
C LEU A 530 29.16 30.47 20.08
N LEU A 531 27.96 29.91 20.02
CA LEU A 531 27.74 28.47 19.86
C LEU A 531 28.12 27.96 18.47
N SER A 532 28.57 26.71 18.40
CA SER A 532 28.76 26.02 17.12
C SER A 532 27.42 25.75 16.42
N PRO A 533 27.40 25.58 15.07
CA PRO A 533 26.19 25.18 14.35
C PRO A 533 25.60 23.85 14.84
N THR A 534 26.46 22.95 15.35
CA THR A 534 26.06 21.67 15.93
C THR A 534 25.46 21.80 17.33
N GLN A 535 25.80 22.85 18.08
CA GLN A 535 25.17 23.18 19.37
C GLN A 535 23.82 23.88 19.18
N GLU A 536 23.73 24.80 18.21
CA GLU A 536 22.47 25.42 17.81
C GLU A 536 21.44 24.38 17.35
N SER A 537 21.83 23.43 16.49
CA SER A 537 20.92 22.38 16.04
C SER A 537 20.53 21.39 17.15
N LEU A 538 21.45 21.10 18.08
CA LEU A 538 21.17 20.26 19.26
C LEU A 538 20.17 20.91 20.22
N LEU A 539 20.17 22.24 20.34
CA LEU A 539 19.18 22.98 21.13
C LEU A 539 17.75 22.70 20.63
N SER A 540 17.49 22.90 19.34
CA SER A 540 16.19 22.62 18.73
C SER A 540 15.84 21.13 18.73
N SER A 541 16.83 20.26 18.47
CA SER A 541 16.64 18.80 18.52
C SER A 541 16.26 18.31 19.92
N SER A 542 16.74 18.97 20.99
CA SER A 542 16.40 18.61 22.37
C SER A 542 14.92 18.82 22.69
N VAL A 543 14.29 19.89 22.17
CA VAL A 543 12.85 20.14 22.33
C VAL A 543 12.04 19.07 21.58
N PHE A 544 12.40 18.77 20.33
CA PHE A 544 11.74 17.70 19.58
C PHE A 544 11.93 16.32 20.25
N GLY A 545 13.09 16.06 20.84
CA GLY A 545 13.35 14.84 21.62
C GLY A 545 12.47 14.76 22.86
N GLY A 546 12.33 15.88 23.58
CA GLY A 546 11.35 16.03 24.66
C GLY A 546 9.93 15.72 24.18
N MET A 547 9.48 16.36 23.10
CA MET A 547 8.14 16.16 22.52
C MET A 547 7.89 14.71 22.10
N PHE A 548 8.89 14.02 21.57
CA PHE A 548 8.80 12.61 21.21
C PHE A 548 8.44 11.74 22.42
N PHE A 549 9.18 11.88 23.53
CA PHE A 549 8.92 11.11 24.75
C PHE A 549 7.67 11.59 25.50
N GLY A 550 7.43 12.90 25.52
CA GLY A 550 6.27 13.53 26.14
C GLY A 550 4.95 13.12 25.52
N ALA A 551 4.89 13.02 24.18
CA ALA A 551 3.69 12.57 23.48
C ALA A 551 3.32 11.11 23.83
N LEU A 552 4.32 10.22 23.98
CA LEU A 552 4.08 8.85 24.46
C LEU A 552 3.64 8.84 25.93
N PHE A 553 4.37 9.56 26.79
CA PHE A 553 4.14 9.54 28.24
C PHE A 553 2.80 10.15 28.64
N TRP A 554 2.48 11.36 28.16
CA TRP A 554 1.23 12.04 28.52
C TRP A 554 0.00 11.40 27.87
N GLY A 555 0.13 10.85 26.65
CA GLY A 555 -0.92 10.05 26.04
C GLY A 555 -1.27 8.83 26.90
N PHE A 556 -0.23 8.13 27.37
CA PHE A 556 -0.38 6.99 28.25
C PHE A 556 -0.97 7.32 29.63
N ILE A 557 -0.43 8.34 30.31
CA ILE A 557 -0.95 8.82 31.61
C ILE A 557 -2.42 9.26 31.49
N SER A 558 -2.79 9.86 30.37
CA SER A 558 -4.14 10.33 30.08
C SER A 558 -5.15 9.18 29.89
N ASP A 559 -4.77 8.08 29.23
CA ASP A 559 -5.65 6.90 29.09
C ASP A 559 -5.76 6.09 30.40
N VAL A 560 -4.70 6.04 31.23
CA VAL A 560 -4.73 5.28 32.50
C VAL A 560 -5.38 6.06 33.65
N TYR A 561 -4.92 7.29 33.89
CA TYR A 561 -5.31 8.08 35.08
C TYR A 561 -6.39 9.13 34.82
N GLY A 562 -6.78 9.34 33.55
CA GLY A 562 -7.82 10.28 33.14
C GLY A 562 -7.26 11.54 32.48
N ARG A 563 -8.09 12.18 31.65
CA ARG A 563 -7.70 13.35 30.84
C ARG A 563 -7.25 14.52 31.71
N ARG A 564 -7.91 14.72 32.86
CA ARG A 564 -7.63 15.82 33.80
C ARG A 564 -6.23 15.72 34.41
N MET A 565 -5.77 14.49 34.70
CA MET A 565 -4.42 14.28 35.24
C MET A 565 -3.35 14.55 34.17
N GLY A 566 -3.57 14.07 32.94
CA GLY A 566 -2.69 14.35 31.80
C GLY A 566 -2.55 15.85 31.53
N ILE A 567 -3.67 16.58 31.43
CA ILE A 567 -3.70 18.04 31.22
C ILE A 567 -2.89 18.78 32.30
N ARG A 568 -3.14 18.49 33.59
CA ARG A 568 -2.40 19.13 34.69
C ARG A 568 -0.90 18.89 34.60
N GLY A 569 -0.47 17.65 34.36
CA GLY A 569 0.96 17.31 34.26
C GLY A 569 1.67 17.98 33.08
N VAL A 570 1.01 18.00 31.91
CA VAL A 570 1.46 18.74 30.73
C VAL A 570 1.66 20.22 31.05
N THR A 571 0.65 20.88 31.63
CA THR A 571 0.75 22.33 31.86
C THR A 571 1.76 22.69 32.94
N ILE A 572 1.90 21.90 34.00
CA ILE A 572 2.94 22.09 35.03
C ILE A 572 4.33 22.00 34.41
N THR A 573 4.58 20.99 33.56
CA THR A 573 5.90 20.79 32.94
C THR A 573 6.22 21.86 31.89
N MET A 574 5.25 22.27 31.06
CA MET A 574 5.41 23.38 30.12
C MET A 574 5.70 24.70 30.85
N PHE A 575 4.84 25.13 31.77
CA PHE A 575 5.01 26.40 32.49
C PHE A 575 6.35 26.44 33.26
N GLY A 576 6.62 25.39 34.05
CA GLY A 576 7.81 25.33 34.89
C GLY A 576 9.10 25.37 34.08
N ALA A 577 9.23 24.52 33.05
CA ALA A 577 10.43 24.45 32.24
C ALA A 577 10.58 25.65 31.27
N GLY A 578 9.47 26.18 30.77
CA GLY A 578 9.42 27.38 29.93
C GLY A 578 9.93 28.60 30.68
N LEU A 579 9.34 28.92 31.83
CA LEU A 579 9.75 30.04 32.68
C LEU A 579 11.20 29.87 33.19
N LEU A 580 11.58 28.69 33.67
CA LEU A 580 12.96 28.44 34.13
C LEU A 580 14.00 28.59 33.00
N SER A 581 13.63 28.37 31.72
CA SER A 581 14.54 28.59 30.59
C SER A 581 15.03 30.05 30.50
N ALA A 582 14.19 31.03 30.86
CA ALA A 582 14.56 32.46 30.85
C ALA A 582 15.71 32.77 31.84
N PHE A 583 15.77 32.03 32.94
CA PHE A 583 16.79 32.13 33.99
C PHE A 583 18.02 31.26 33.72
N SER A 584 18.08 30.53 32.59
CA SER A 584 19.25 29.73 32.25
C SER A 584 20.51 30.59 32.08
N GLN A 585 21.60 30.17 32.70
CA GLN A 585 22.90 30.85 32.64
C GLN A 585 23.90 30.13 31.73
N ASN A 586 23.70 28.81 31.54
CA ASN A 586 24.63 27.95 30.82
C ASN A 586 23.91 27.15 29.73
N TYR A 587 24.56 26.95 28.58
CA TYR A 587 24.05 26.14 27.47
C TYR A 587 23.53 24.75 27.89
N LYS A 588 24.24 24.05 28.81
CA LYS A 588 23.79 22.76 29.35
C LYS A 588 22.46 22.85 30.11
N SER A 589 22.29 23.89 30.94
CA SER A 589 21.02 24.13 31.66
C SER A 589 19.88 24.47 30.70
N MET A 590 20.17 25.23 29.64
CA MET A 590 19.21 25.56 28.60
C MET A 590 18.73 24.30 27.86
N ILE A 591 19.62 23.40 27.42
CA ILE A 591 19.22 22.12 26.79
C ILE A 591 18.30 21.30 27.70
N ILE A 592 18.65 21.14 28.98
CA ILE A 592 17.88 20.29 29.90
C ILE A 592 16.47 20.86 30.11
N LEU A 593 16.36 22.18 30.34
CA LEU A 593 15.07 22.86 30.50
C LEU A 593 14.25 22.82 29.20
N ARG A 594 14.88 23.03 28.04
CA ARG A 594 14.26 22.88 26.72
C ARG A 594 13.75 21.47 26.45
N PHE A 595 14.48 20.43 26.87
CA PHE A 595 14.01 19.04 26.78
C PHE A 595 12.76 18.80 27.66
N PHE A 596 12.74 19.26 28.92
CA PHE A 596 11.58 19.10 29.79
C PHE A 596 10.36 19.93 29.34
N LEU A 597 10.59 21.10 28.76
CA LEU A 597 9.58 21.92 28.12
C LEU A 597 8.96 21.20 26.91
N GLY A 598 9.81 20.64 26.03
CA GLY A 598 9.38 19.79 24.94
C GLY A 598 8.60 18.56 25.43
N PHE A 599 9.03 17.95 26.54
CA PHE A 599 8.32 16.84 27.18
C PHE A 599 6.92 17.24 27.67
N GLY A 600 6.72 18.45 28.17
CA GLY A 600 5.39 19.01 28.39
C GLY A 600 4.62 19.16 27.07
N ALA A 601 5.19 19.91 26.12
CA ALA A 601 4.56 20.25 24.84
C ALA A 601 4.12 19.04 24.00
N GLY A 602 4.85 17.91 24.07
CA GLY A 602 4.44 16.66 23.42
C GLY A 602 3.05 16.16 23.86
N GLY A 603 2.62 16.49 25.08
CA GLY A 603 1.32 16.10 25.63
C GLY A 603 0.13 16.95 25.19
N THR A 604 0.32 18.02 24.39
CA THR A 604 -0.78 18.93 23.98
C THR A 604 -1.92 18.23 23.24
N HIS A 605 -1.63 17.11 22.56
CA HIS A 605 -2.65 16.27 21.93
C HIS A 605 -3.77 15.83 22.90
N VAL A 606 -3.48 15.70 24.21
CA VAL A 606 -4.45 15.34 25.25
C VAL A 606 -5.59 16.35 25.37
N PHE A 607 -5.34 17.66 25.21
CA PHE A 607 -6.41 18.68 25.23
C PHE A 607 -7.46 18.44 24.13
N SER A 608 -6.99 18.06 22.93
CA SER A 608 -7.89 17.79 21.81
C SER A 608 -8.64 16.45 21.96
N SER A 609 -8.04 15.43 22.58
CA SER A 609 -8.75 14.18 22.94
C SER A 609 -9.80 14.41 24.02
N TRP A 610 -9.49 15.24 25.04
CA TRP A 610 -10.43 15.64 26.08
C TRP A 610 -11.64 16.39 25.48
N TYR A 611 -11.39 17.43 24.67
CA TYR A 611 -12.46 18.21 24.06
C TYR A 611 -13.34 17.36 23.12
N LEU A 612 -12.74 16.47 22.31
CA LEU A 612 -13.47 15.56 21.41
C LEU A 612 -14.52 14.71 22.16
N GLU A 613 -14.21 14.25 23.37
CA GLU A 613 -15.07 13.33 24.14
C GLU A 613 -16.37 13.99 24.64
N PHE A 614 -16.46 15.32 24.65
CA PHE A 614 -17.69 16.09 24.91
C PHE A 614 -18.47 16.44 23.62
N ILE A 615 -17.88 16.30 22.42
CA ILE A 615 -18.52 16.75 21.17
C ILE A 615 -19.36 15.63 20.54
N SER A 616 -20.68 15.88 20.46
CA SER A 616 -21.64 15.03 19.77
C SER A 616 -21.29 14.81 18.29
N SER A 617 -21.76 13.70 17.72
CA SER A 617 -21.45 13.26 16.35
C SER A 617 -21.85 14.26 15.25
N SER A 618 -22.87 15.09 15.50
CA SER A 618 -23.33 16.14 14.58
C SER A 618 -22.32 17.29 14.51
N ALA A 619 -21.78 17.56 13.31
CA ALA A 619 -20.77 18.59 13.02
C ALA A 619 -19.50 18.51 13.90
N ARG A 620 -19.13 17.30 14.35
CA ARG A 620 -17.91 17.06 15.14
C ARG A 620 -16.65 17.55 14.42
N GLY A 621 -16.59 17.42 13.09
CA GLY A 621 -15.41 17.72 12.29
C GLY A 621 -15.01 19.18 12.39
N ALA A 622 -15.92 20.08 12.01
CA ALA A 622 -15.70 21.53 12.06
C ALA A 622 -15.47 22.03 13.50
N ARG A 623 -16.21 21.50 14.49
CA ARG A 623 -16.09 21.92 15.90
C ARG A 623 -14.76 21.54 16.55
N VAL A 624 -14.17 20.41 16.17
CA VAL A 624 -12.85 19.97 16.65
C VAL A 624 -11.74 20.66 15.87
N LEU A 625 -11.93 20.84 14.57
CA LEU A 625 -11.01 21.59 13.71
C LEU A 625 -10.88 23.07 14.10
N ALA A 626 -11.88 23.64 14.78
CA ALA A 626 -11.77 24.97 15.40
C ALA A 626 -10.61 25.09 16.41
N LEU A 627 -10.16 23.99 17.04
CA LEU A 627 -8.94 24.00 17.86
C LEU A 627 -7.68 24.30 17.04
N SER A 628 -7.62 23.87 15.78
CA SER A 628 -6.45 24.12 14.94
C SER A 628 -6.29 25.60 14.59
N ALA A 629 -7.35 26.41 14.63
CA ALA A 629 -7.23 27.87 14.48
C ALA A 629 -6.43 28.52 15.62
N PHE A 630 -6.50 27.95 16.84
CA PHE A 630 -5.70 28.40 17.97
C PHE A 630 -4.21 28.11 17.81
N TRP A 631 -3.82 27.12 17.00
CA TRP A 631 -2.42 26.90 16.62
C TRP A 631 -1.85 28.13 15.93
N THR A 632 -2.46 28.52 14.80
CA THR A 632 -2.03 29.66 14.00
C THR A 632 -2.13 30.97 14.79
N CYS A 633 -3.10 31.11 15.71
CA CYS A 633 -3.14 32.23 16.64
C CYS A 633 -1.89 32.30 17.54
N GLY A 634 -1.38 31.15 18.00
CA GLY A 634 -0.13 31.08 18.77
C GLY A 634 1.11 31.39 17.94
N GLU A 635 1.20 30.91 16.70
CA GLU A 635 2.32 31.24 15.80
C GLU A 635 2.36 32.74 15.46
N ILE A 636 1.20 33.35 15.19
CA ILE A 636 1.04 34.79 14.98
C ILE A 636 1.40 35.58 16.25
N LEU A 637 0.96 35.13 17.43
CA LEU A 637 1.24 35.79 18.70
C LEU A 637 2.72 35.75 19.04
N GLU A 638 3.40 34.61 18.85
CA GLU A 638 4.83 34.45 19.06
C GLU A 638 5.65 35.29 18.06
N ALA A 639 5.29 35.29 16.77
CA ALA A 639 5.95 36.15 15.79
C ALA A 639 5.80 37.65 16.13
N SER A 640 4.63 38.05 16.64
CA SER A 640 4.38 39.42 17.12
C SER A 640 5.21 39.75 18.37
N PHE A 641 5.29 38.80 19.31
CA PHE A 641 6.11 38.91 20.51
C PHE A 641 7.60 39.02 20.15
N ALA A 642 8.11 38.19 19.25
CA ALA A 642 9.48 38.28 18.76
C ALA A 642 9.78 39.65 18.13
N TRP A 643 8.92 40.13 17.23
CA TRP A 643 9.07 41.44 16.58
C TRP A 643 9.12 42.61 17.58
N ILE A 644 8.32 42.56 18.65
CA ILE A 644 8.24 43.65 19.65
C ILE A 644 9.34 43.54 20.71
N ILE A 645 9.63 42.33 21.19
CA ILE A 645 10.43 42.07 22.40
C ILE A 645 11.91 41.85 22.05
N MET A 646 12.23 41.15 20.97
CA MET A 646 13.63 40.83 20.63
C MET A 646 14.52 42.07 20.48
N PRO A 647 14.11 43.15 19.77
CA PRO A 647 14.95 44.34 19.61
C PRO A 647 15.09 45.19 20.87
N ARG A 648 14.17 45.05 21.85
CA ARG A 648 14.06 45.95 23.01
C ARG A 648 14.55 45.33 24.32
N LEU A 649 14.22 44.05 24.55
CA LEU A 649 14.41 43.35 25.82
C LEU A 649 15.18 42.02 25.65
N GLY A 650 15.31 41.51 24.42
CA GLY A 650 16.05 40.29 24.11
C GLY A 650 15.35 38.99 24.47
N TRP A 651 16.01 37.88 24.14
CA TRP A 651 15.44 36.52 24.15
C TRP A 651 14.99 36.02 25.53
N ARG A 652 15.62 36.48 26.62
CA ARG A 652 15.23 36.10 28.00
C ARG A 652 13.83 36.59 28.37
N TRP A 653 13.45 37.79 27.93
CA TRP A 653 12.12 38.33 28.16
C TRP A 653 11.08 37.69 27.24
N LEU A 654 11.47 37.36 25.99
CA LEU A 654 10.63 36.57 25.10
C LEU A 654 10.27 35.22 25.76
N LEU A 655 11.27 34.49 26.26
CA LEU A 655 11.07 33.25 27.02
C LEU A 655 10.09 33.35 28.19
N ALA A 656 10.25 34.39 29.02
CA ALA A 656 9.38 34.57 30.18
C ALA A 656 7.93 34.88 29.75
N LEU A 657 7.75 35.73 28.74
CA LEU A 657 6.43 36.19 28.29
C LEU A 657 5.68 35.11 27.48
N SER A 658 6.37 34.31 26.67
CA SER A 658 5.77 33.17 25.95
C SER A 658 5.28 32.06 26.89
N SER A 659 5.74 32.03 28.15
CA SER A 659 5.23 31.10 29.17
C SER A 659 3.87 31.51 29.79
N LEU A 660 3.38 32.74 29.55
CA LEU A 660 2.14 33.26 30.17
C LEU A 660 0.88 32.46 29.80
N PRO A 661 0.64 32.02 28.55
CA PRO A 661 -0.49 31.15 28.22
C PRO A 661 -0.46 29.82 28.98
N SER A 662 0.73 29.24 29.21
CA SER A 662 0.88 28.05 30.07
C SER A 662 0.35 28.32 31.48
N LEU A 663 0.68 29.48 32.06
CA LEU A 663 0.21 29.87 33.39
C LEU A 663 -1.31 30.03 33.45
N MET A 664 -1.92 30.64 32.43
CA MET A 664 -3.38 30.77 32.34
C MET A 664 -4.07 29.39 32.31
N VAL A 665 -3.56 28.47 31.49
CA VAL A 665 -4.07 27.09 31.44
C VAL A 665 -3.85 26.39 32.79
N LEU A 666 -2.71 26.61 33.46
CA LEU A 666 -2.40 25.95 34.73
C LEU A 666 -3.40 26.32 35.82
N LEU A 667 -3.72 27.61 35.95
CA LEU A 667 -4.72 28.12 36.90
C LEU A 667 -6.12 27.52 36.63
N VAL A 668 -6.53 27.43 35.37
CA VAL A 668 -7.85 26.90 34.99
C VAL A 668 -7.89 25.36 35.01
N SER A 669 -6.77 24.66 34.81
CA SER A 669 -6.66 23.19 34.79
C SER A 669 -7.14 22.52 36.08
N SER A 670 -7.20 23.28 37.18
CA SER A 670 -7.76 22.80 38.44
C SER A 670 -9.26 22.52 38.36
N PHE A 671 -10.01 23.31 37.59
CA PHE A 671 -11.49 23.27 37.48
C PHE A 671 -12.01 22.40 36.33
N VAL A 672 -11.12 21.87 35.48
CA VAL A 672 -11.45 20.99 34.35
C VAL A 672 -12.23 19.76 34.82
N LEU A 673 -13.38 19.50 34.18
CA LEU A 673 -14.15 18.27 34.36
C LEU A 673 -13.45 17.10 33.68
N GLU A 674 -13.51 15.91 34.29
CA GLU A 674 -13.06 14.67 33.66
C GLU A 674 -14.04 14.22 32.57
N SER A 675 -13.56 13.47 31.58
CA SER A 675 -14.39 12.98 30.47
C SER A 675 -15.49 12.02 30.97
N PRO A 676 -16.76 12.22 30.56
CA PRO A 676 -17.85 11.31 30.94
C PRO A 676 -17.64 9.91 30.35
N ARG A 677 -17.03 9.80 29.16
CA ARG A 677 -16.71 8.50 28.54
C ARG A 677 -15.61 7.76 29.30
N TYR A 678 -14.55 8.46 29.72
CA TYR A 678 -13.50 7.87 30.55
C TYR A 678 -14.06 7.35 31.89
N LEU A 679 -14.87 8.16 32.58
CA LEU A 679 -15.49 7.77 33.85
C LEU A 679 -16.41 6.55 33.69
N PHE A 680 -17.22 6.54 32.64
CA PHE A 680 -18.11 5.43 32.32
C PHE A 680 -17.33 4.14 32.00
N MET A 681 -16.28 4.22 31.17
CA MET A 681 -15.39 3.10 30.87
C MET A 681 -14.64 2.54 32.10
N LYS A 682 -14.45 3.37 33.14
CA LYS A 682 -13.87 2.97 34.43
C LYS A 682 -14.89 2.33 35.38
N GLY A 683 -16.15 2.19 34.96
CA GLY A 683 -17.26 1.72 35.81
C GLY A 683 -17.77 2.77 36.80
N GLN A 684 -17.37 4.04 36.67
CA GLN A 684 -17.77 5.14 37.55
C GLN A 684 -19.01 5.88 37.00
N THR A 685 -20.05 5.12 36.66
CA THR A 685 -21.28 5.61 36.00
C THR A 685 -21.91 6.80 36.73
N ASN A 686 -21.96 6.77 38.07
CA ASN A 686 -22.52 7.86 38.87
C ASN A 686 -21.74 9.18 38.73
N GLU A 687 -20.41 9.14 38.55
CA GLU A 687 -19.61 10.35 38.33
C GLU A 687 -19.74 10.83 36.88
N ALA A 688 -19.87 9.91 35.91
CA ALA A 688 -20.17 10.26 34.52
C ALA A 688 -21.51 11.01 34.40
N ILE A 689 -22.55 10.55 35.11
CA ILE A 689 -23.86 11.23 35.18
C ILE A 689 -23.71 12.62 35.81
N ARG A 690 -23.02 12.77 36.96
CA ARG A 690 -22.75 14.10 37.57
C ARG A 690 -22.01 15.07 36.64
N VAL A 691 -21.11 14.57 35.79
CA VAL A 691 -20.44 15.39 34.77
C VAL A 691 -21.45 15.84 33.70
N LEU A 692 -22.28 14.92 33.20
CA LEU A 692 -23.33 15.24 32.23
C LEU A 692 -24.37 16.22 32.81
N GLU A 693 -24.79 16.08 34.07
CA GLU A 693 -25.67 17.00 34.79
C GLU A 693 -25.06 18.41 34.89
N LYS A 694 -23.78 18.52 35.22
CA LYS A 694 -23.07 19.83 35.23
C LYS A 694 -23.02 20.47 33.84
N VAL A 695 -22.77 19.68 32.79
CA VAL A 695 -22.81 20.17 31.41
C VAL A 695 -24.23 20.59 31.01
N ALA A 696 -25.25 19.84 31.43
CA ALA A 696 -26.67 20.15 31.24
C ALA A 696 -27.06 21.48 31.88
N LEU A 697 -26.69 21.67 33.15
CA LEU A 697 -26.94 22.89 33.92
C LEU A 697 -26.25 24.12 33.29
N ILE A 698 -24.99 24.00 32.88
CA ILE A 698 -24.26 25.11 32.21
C ILE A 698 -24.87 25.43 30.83
N ASN A 699 -25.32 24.42 30.09
CA ASN A 699 -25.97 24.59 28.79
C ASN A 699 -27.47 24.94 28.89
N ARG A 700 -28.04 25.01 30.11
CA ARG A 700 -29.47 25.24 30.38
C ARG A 700 -30.39 24.26 29.64
N LYS A 701 -30.07 22.97 29.73
CA LYS A 701 -30.84 21.87 29.14
C LYS A 701 -31.02 20.73 30.13
N GLU A 702 -31.98 19.87 29.85
CA GLU A 702 -32.24 18.65 30.61
C GLU A 702 -31.59 17.44 29.93
N LEU A 703 -31.34 16.39 30.71
CA LEU A 703 -30.88 15.10 30.21
C LEU A 703 -32.06 14.25 29.76
N PRO A 704 -31.89 13.36 28.76
CA PRO A 704 -32.93 12.40 28.38
C PRO A 704 -33.31 11.50 29.57
N THR A 705 -34.57 11.07 29.59
CA THR A 705 -35.12 10.18 30.64
C THR A 705 -34.71 8.73 30.41
N GLY A 706 -34.18 8.08 31.45
CA GLY A 706 -33.80 6.66 31.43
C GLY A 706 -32.51 6.39 32.20
N ASN A 707 -32.04 5.14 32.19
CA ASN A 707 -30.72 4.80 32.71
C ASN A 707 -29.63 4.98 31.65
N LEU A 708 -28.40 5.32 32.08
CA LEU A 708 -27.24 5.39 31.19
C LEU A 708 -26.72 3.97 30.91
N ILE A 709 -26.96 3.47 29.69
CA ILE A 709 -26.62 2.09 29.28
C ILE A 709 -25.43 2.11 28.30
N SER A 710 -24.51 1.16 28.43
CA SER A 710 -23.40 1.01 27.47
C SER A 710 -23.89 0.36 26.17
N ASP A 711 -23.26 0.70 25.04
CA ASP A 711 -23.61 0.09 23.74
C ASP A 711 -23.52 -1.46 23.79
N GLN A 712 -22.62 -2.01 24.63
CA GLN A 712 -22.52 -3.45 24.88
C GLN A 712 -23.59 -4.01 25.84
N GLN A 713 -24.05 -3.25 26.84
CA GLN A 713 -25.18 -3.68 27.68
C GLN A 713 -26.51 -3.59 26.95
N ARG A 714 -26.71 -2.64 26.03
CA ARG A 714 -27.94 -2.58 25.22
C ARG A 714 -28.10 -3.88 24.42
N ILE A 715 -27.02 -4.33 23.76
CA ILE A 715 -26.96 -5.63 23.05
C ILE A 715 -27.23 -6.81 24.01
N ARG A 716 -26.64 -6.84 25.21
CA ARG A 716 -26.87 -7.94 26.18
C ARG A 716 -28.26 -7.93 26.85
N ILE A 717 -28.89 -6.77 26.99
CA ILE A 717 -30.25 -6.65 27.55
C ILE A 717 -31.27 -7.09 26.49
N GLU A 718 -31.02 -6.79 25.21
CA GLU A 718 -31.82 -7.29 24.09
C GLU A 718 -31.74 -8.82 23.91
N GLU A 719 -30.66 -9.48 24.35
CA GLU A 719 -30.55 -10.96 24.42
C GLU A 719 -31.28 -11.58 25.63
N ASN A 720 -31.58 -10.82 26.69
CA ASN A 720 -32.08 -11.35 27.97
C ASN A 720 -33.53 -10.91 28.30
N VAL A 721 -34.46 -11.12 27.36
CA VAL A 721 -35.89 -11.17 27.67
C VAL A 721 -36.22 -12.60 28.15
N PRO A 722 -36.73 -12.79 29.39
CA PRO A 722 -36.62 -14.09 30.05
C PRO A 722 -37.73 -15.08 29.69
N SER A 723 -37.33 -16.33 29.44
CA SER A 723 -38.11 -17.53 29.78
C SER A 723 -37.54 -18.14 31.07
N GLU A 724 -38.32 -18.03 32.15
CA GLU A 724 -38.28 -18.71 33.46
C GLU A 724 -36.93 -19.14 34.12
N GLU A 725 -36.73 -18.57 35.32
CA GLU A 725 -36.10 -19.13 36.53
C GLU A 725 -34.96 -20.18 36.44
N THR A 726 -33.74 -19.78 36.81
CA THR A 726 -32.99 -20.46 37.89
C THR A 726 -31.97 -19.54 38.58
N HIS A 727 -31.56 -19.90 39.81
CA HIS A 727 -30.93 -19.03 40.80
C HIS A 727 -29.52 -18.47 40.50
N PRO A 728 -29.16 -17.30 41.08
CA PRO A 728 -27.82 -16.71 40.96
C PRO A 728 -26.88 -17.17 42.08
N LEU A 729 -25.80 -17.89 41.74
CA LEU A 729 -24.66 -18.14 42.64
C LEU A 729 -23.32 -18.08 41.88
N LEU A 730 -22.28 -17.65 42.61
CA LEU A 730 -20.86 -17.60 42.21
C LEU A 730 -20.42 -16.45 41.28
N SER A 731 -20.41 -15.23 41.80
CA SER A 731 -19.41 -14.20 41.44
C SER A 731 -18.22 -14.22 42.42
N SER A 732 -17.53 -15.35 42.49
CA SER A 732 -16.35 -15.51 43.34
C SER A 732 -15.11 -14.81 42.76
N THR A 733 -14.75 -13.67 43.35
CA THR A 733 -13.37 -13.25 43.66
C THR A 733 -12.25 -13.78 42.75
N GLU A 734 -11.91 -13.07 41.68
CA GLU A 734 -10.54 -13.15 41.11
C GLU A 734 -9.70 -11.94 41.55
N LYS A 735 -8.68 -12.25 42.36
CA LYS A 735 -7.72 -11.27 42.88
C LYS A 735 -6.71 -10.88 41.80
N GLN A 736 -6.66 -9.58 41.52
CA GLN A 736 -5.43 -8.77 41.69
C GLN A 736 -4.10 -9.50 41.39
N THR A 737 -3.77 -9.71 40.11
CA THR A 737 -2.41 -10.11 39.70
C THR A 737 -1.85 -9.19 38.60
N SER A 738 -0.60 -8.74 38.81
CA SER A 738 0.25 -7.97 37.87
C SER A 738 -0.15 -6.52 37.53
N SER A 739 0.19 -5.59 38.44
CA SER A 739 0.15 -4.13 38.21
C SER A 739 0.86 -3.65 36.93
N PHE A 740 1.81 -4.43 36.40
CA PHE A 740 2.55 -4.11 35.17
C PHE A 740 1.79 -4.52 33.88
N LYS A 741 0.94 -5.55 33.91
CA LYS A 741 0.11 -5.92 32.75
C LYS A 741 -1.03 -4.92 32.53
N THR A 742 -1.60 -4.39 33.61
CA THR A 742 -2.58 -3.28 33.55
C THR A 742 -1.96 -2.05 32.88
N CYS A 743 -0.67 -1.79 33.15
CA CYS A 743 0.09 -0.71 32.53
C CYS A 743 0.31 -0.94 31.01
N LEU A 744 0.61 -2.15 30.56
CA LEU A 744 0.86 -2.43 29.13
C LEU A 744 -0.40 -2.65 28.29
N LYS A 745 -1.59 -2.69 28.89
CA LYS A 745 -2.85 -3.00 28.20
C LYS A 745 -3.20 -2.02 27.05
N PRO A 746 -3.12 -0.68 27.21
CA PRO A 746 -3.41 0.25 26.12
C PRO A 746 -2.44 0.13 24.93
N LEU A 747 -1.17 -0.17 25.21
CA LEU A 747 -0.14 -0.41 24.20
C LEU A 747 -0.46 -1.67 23.37
N LEU A 748 -0.82 -2.77 24.03
CA LEU A 748 -1.19 -4.03 23.36
C LEU A 748 -2.49 -3.90 22.55
N GLU A 749 -3.45 -3.11 23.04
CA GLU A 749 -4.73 -2.85 22.36
C GLU A 749 -4.55 -1.99 21.10
N LEU A 750 -3.58 -1.06 21.07
CA LEU A 750 -3.22 -0.27 19.88
C LEU A 750 -2.68 -1.13 18.71
N PHE A 751 -1.99 -2.23 19.02
CA PHE A 751 -1.49 -3.21 18.04
C PHE A 751 -2.42 -4.42 17.86
N SER A 752 -3.68 -4.31 18.29
CA SER A 752 -4.70 -5.33 18.00
C SER A 752 -4.91 -5.52 16.49
N SER A 753 -5.39 -6.70 16.09
CA SER A 753 -5.66 -7.04 14.69
C SER A 753 -6.67 -6.11 14.00
N GLU A 754 -7.48 -5.39 14.76
CA GLU A 754 -8.46 -4.42 14.24
C GLU A 754 -7.85 -3.01 14.03
N LEU A 755 -6.85 -2.61 14.84
CA LEU A 755 -6.28 -1.25 14.83
C LEU A 755 -4.88 -1.13 14.20
N TYR A 756 -4.09 -2.21 14.10
CA TYR A 756 -2.68 -2.12 13.70
C TYR A 756 -2.48 -1.47 12.31
N PHE A 757 -3.28 -1.84 11.31
CA PHE A 757 -3.18 -1.31 9.95
C PHE A 757 -3.51 0.18 9.90
N ILE A 758 -4.57 0.58 10.61
CA ILE A 758 -5.00 1.97 10.69
C ILE A 758 -3.94 2.80 11.42
N THR A 759 -3.34 2.26 12.49
CA THR A 759 -2.26 2.88 13.26
C THR A 759 -1.03 3.15 12.39
N ILE A 760 -0.54 2.14 11.65
CA ILE A 760 0.62 2.30 10.76
C ILE A 760 0.34 3.37 9.68
N LEU A 761 -0.88 3.41 9.13
CA LEU A 761 -1.26 4.39 8.12
C LEU A 761 -1.34 5.82 8.69
N VAL A 762 -1.92 5.99 9.89
CA VAL A 762 -1.93 7.27 10.62
C VAL A 762 -0.50 7.72 10.95
N TRP A 763 0.39 6.81 11.36
CA TRP A 763 1.81 7.11 11.62
C TRP A 763 2.55 7.61 10.37
N PHE A 764 2.39 6.92 9.24
CA PHE A 764 2.97 7.33 7.96
C PHE A 764 2.48 8.73 7.54
N LEU A 765 1.17 8.98 7.65
CA LEU A 765 0.61 10.28 7.31
C LEU A 765 1.10 11.40 8.23
N ASN A 766 1.25 11.15 9.53
CA ASN A 766 1.80 12.13 10.48
C ASN A 766 3.28 12.41 10.20
N PHE A 767 4.07 11.36 9.90
CA PHE A 767 5.47 11.53 9.48
C PHE A 767 5.58 12.44 8.25
N VAL A 768 4.84 12.13 7.19
CA VAL A 768 4.93 12.88 5.92
C VAL A 768 4.39 14.30 6.04
N HIS A 769 3.22 14.51 6.67
CA HIS A 769 2.67 15.85 6.83
C HIS A 769 3.59 16.74 7.67
N LEU A 770 4.14 16.24 8.78
CA LEU A 770 5.00 17.05 9.64
C LEU A 770 6.39 17.29 9.02
N PHE A 771 6.95 16.29 8.32
CA PHE A 771 8.16 16.46 7.50
C PHE A 771 7.96 17.54 6.41
N ALA A 772 6.84 17.48 5.68
CA ALA A 772 6.55 18.45 4.63
C ALA A 772 6.21 19.85 5.18
N TYR A 773 5.50 19.95 6.31
CA TYR A 773 5.11 21.22 6.93
C TYR A 773 6.32 22.05 7.35
N TYR A 774 7.26 21.44 8.07
CA TYR A 774 8.53 22.10 8.42
C TYR A 774 9.44 22.29 7.19
N GLY A 775 9.35 21.41 6.19
CA GLY A 775 10.13 21.53 4.95
C GLY A 775 9.77 22.78 4.16
N LEU A 776 8.48 23.01 3.94
CA LEU A 776 7.98 24.22 3.29
C LEU A 776 8.33 25.49 4.10
N ALA A 777 8.28 25.44 5.44
CA ALA A 777 8.71 26.56 6.30
C ALA A 777 10.17 26.96 6.02
N LEU A 778 11.07 25.97 6.02
CA LEU A 778 12.49 26.19 5.78
C LEU A 778 12.76 26.65 4.35
N MET A 779 12.05 26.10 3.37
CA MET A 779 12.17 26.54 1.96
C MET A 779 11.76 28.01 1.77
N ILE A 780 10.69 28.48 2.44
CA ILE A 780 10.31 29.90 2.40
C ILE A 780 11.45 30.78 2.94
N SER A 781 11.97 30.47 4.14
CA SER A 781 13.05 31.27 4.76
C SER A 781 14.37 31.25 3.97
N THR A 782 14.75 30.11 3.39
CA THR A 782 16.03 29.95 2.66
C THR A 782 16.00 30.53 1.25
N LEU A 783 14.83 30.61 0.61
CA LEU A 783 14.69 31.23 -0.71
C LEU A 783 14.48 32.75 -0.63
N ASN A 784 13.88 33.26 0.46
CA ASN A 784 13.67 34.70 0.63
C ASN A 784 14.89 35.44 1.20
N SER A 785 15.72 34.78 2.02
CA SER A 785 16.91 35.39 2.66
C SER A 785 18.09 35.67 1.71
N GLY A 786 17.93 35.47 0.40
CA GLY A 786 18.95 35.78 -0.61
C GLY A 786 20.22 34.93 -0.56
N GLN A 787 20.31 33.92 0.33
CA GLN A 787 21.45 33.00 0.46
C GLN A 787 21.60 32.00 -0.70
N SER A 788 20.92 32.22 -1.82
CA SER A 788 21.03 31.42 -3.05
C SER A 788 22.27 31.78 -3.90
N ASP A 789 23.41 32.01 -3.26
CA ASP A 789 24.71 32.27 -3.91
C ASP A 789 25.31 30.95 -4.46
N CYS A 790 24.63 30.37 -5.44
CA CYS A 790 25.13 29.27 -6.27
C CYS A 790 25.94 29.80 -7.49
N GLY A 791 26.51 31.00 -7.39
CA GLY A 791 27.35 31.64 -8.42
C GLY A 791 28.40 32.57 -7.81
N SER A 792 29.68 32.27 -8.06
CA SER A 792 30.88 33.09 -7.79
C SER A 792 30.91 33.97 -6.53
N LEU A 793 31.58 33.48 -5.48
CA LEU A 793 32.21 34.19 -4.35
C LEU A 793 32.08 35.73 -4.37
N SER A 794 31.01 36.27 -3.77
CA SER A 794 30.90 37.71 -3.49
C SER A 794 30.95 37.95 -1.97
N ILE A 795 32.17 38.17 -1.45
CA ILE A 795 32.37 38.62 -0.07
C ILE A 795 32.07 40.12 -0.03
N LEU A 796 30.80 40.49 0.10
CA LEU A 796 30.44 41.78 0.71
C LEU A 796 29.05 41.71 1.35
N SER A 797 28.96 42.07 2.62
CA SER A 797 27.74 42.04 3.42
C SER A 797 26.65 42.95 2.82
N LYS A 798 25.61 42.35 2.25
CA LYS A 798 24.30 43.00 2.22
C LYS A 798 23.67 42.80 3.60
N ASN A 799 23.56 43.90 4.34
CA ASN A 799 22.77 43.93 5.58
C ASN A 799 21.33 43.57 5.21
N VAL A 800 20.88 42.39 5.65
CA VAL A 800 19.46 42.05 5.67
C VAL A 800 18.88 42.75 6.88
N ASP A 801 17.99 43.73 6.67
CA ASP A 801 17.35 44.45 7.76
C ASP A 801 16.60 43.46 8.66
N SER A 802 16.96 43.42 9.95
CA SER A 802 16.39 42.47 10.91
C SER A 802 14.87 42.59 11.05
N ASP A 803 14.32 43.78 10.77
CA ASP A 803 12.89 44.05 10.82
C ASP A 803 12.09 43.29 9.74
N SER A 804 12.65 43.01 8.56
CA SER A 804 11.90 42.31 7.49
C SER A 804 11.70 40.82 7.82
N MET A 805 12.66 40.20 8.52
CA MET A 805 12.63 38.76 8.80
C MET A 805 11.48 38.36 9.74
N TYR A 806 11.16 39.20 10.74
CA TYR A 806 10.03 38.95 11.64
C TYR A 806 8.68 39.16 10.92
N SER A 807 8.57 40.18 10.06
CA SER A 807 7.35 40.42 9.29
C SER A 807 7.07 39.32 8.25
N ASP A 808 8.09 38.77 7.60
CA ASP A 808 7.93 37.69 6.63
C ASP A 808 7.41 36.39 7.29
N VAL A 809 7.90 36.09 8.49
CA VAL A 809 7.44 34.97 9.31
C VAL A 809 5.99 35.19 9.77
N PHE A 810 5.65 36.40 10.26
CA PHE A 810 4.28 36.77 10.61
C PHE A 810 3.29 36.62 9.44
N ILE A 811 3.66 37.12 8.25
CA ILE A 811 2.84 37.00 7.03
C ILE A 811 2.64 35.53 6.63
N THR A 812 3.68 34.71 6.78
CA THR A 812 3.62 33.26 6.48
C THR A 812 2.61 32.53 7.37
N TYR A 813 2.54 32.84 8.66
CA TYR A 813 1.55 32.25 9.57
C TYR A 813 0.14 32.81 9.34
N LEU A 814 0.01 34.12 9.10
CA LEU A 814 -1.29 34.74 8.79
C LEU A 814 -1.99 34.09 7.58
N ALA A 815 -1.19 33.66 6.60
CA ALA A 815 -1.68 32.98 5.40
C ALA A 815 -2.17 31.53 5.61
N GLU A 816 -2.03 30.93 6.80
CA GLU A 816 -2.59 29.60 7.09
C GLU A 816 -4.08 29.65 7.46
N LEU A 817 -4.56 30.76 8.02
CA LEU A 817 -5.94 30.92 8.48
C LEU A 817 -7.00 30.62 7.39
N PRO A 818 -6.86 31.10 6.13
CA PRO A 818 -7.82 30.78 5.08
C PRO A 818 -7.88 29.28 4.76
N GLY A 819 -6.73 28.57 4.85
CA GLY A 819 -6.67 27.12 4.68
C GLY A 819 -7.47 26.37 5.74
N LEU A 820 -7.36 26.78 7.00
CA LEU A 820 -8.13 26.20 8.10
C LEU A 820 -9.64 26.50 7.97
N MET A 821 -10.03 27.69 7.51
CA MET A 821 -11.42 28.02 7.21
C MET A 821 -11.99 27.14 6.08
N ILE A 822 -11.22 26.94 5.01
CA ILE A 822 -11.58 26.03 3.90
C ILE A 822 -11.77 24.61 4.42
N ALA A 823 -10.84 24.10 5.24
CA ALA A 823 -10.95 22.79 5.86
C ALA A 823 -12.21 22.66 6.75
N ALA A 824 -12.55 23.68 7.55
CA ALA A 824 -13.73 23.68 8.41
C ALA A 824 -15.05 23.60 7.62
N ILE A 825 -15.13 24.26 6.46
CA ILE A 825 -16.30 24.19 5.57
C ILE A 825 -16.39 22.83 4.86
N ILE A 826 -15.24 22.27 4.45
CA ILE A 826 -15.18 21.07 3.61
C ILE A 826 -15.29 19.77 4.43
N VAL A 827 -14.71 19.68 5.64
CA VAL A 827 -14.56 18.44 6.41
C VAL A 827 -15.87 17.72 6.76
N ASP A 828 -16.94 18.48 7.06
CA ASP A 828 -18.27 17.93 7.32
C ASP A 828 -19.12 17.82 6.05
N ARG A 829 -18.76 18.50 4.94
CA ARG A 829 -19.42 18.35 3.63
C ARG A 829 -18.92 17.12 2.87
N LEU A 830 -17.62 17.05 2.56
CA LEU A 830 -17.01 15.97 1.78
C LEU A 830 -16.63 14.73 2.60
N GLY A 831 -16.52 14.84 3.92
CA GLY A 831 -15.97 13.78 4.77
C GLY A 831 -14.44 13.87 4.89
N ARG A 832 -13.86 13.23 5.91
CA ARG A 832 -12.46 13.44 6.32
C ARG A 832 -11.50 12.91 5.26
N LYS A 833 -11.74 11.70 4.72
CA LYS A 833 -10.86 11.08 3.72
C LYS A 833 -10.77 11.93 2.45
N LEU A 834 -11.92 12.31 1.88
CA LEU A 834 -11.97 13.07 0.63
C LEU A 834 -11.41 14.50 0.81
N SER A 835 -11.60 15.10 1.99
CA SER A 835 -11.00 16.41 2.31
C SER A 835 -9.48 16.35 2.37
N MET A 836 -8.89 15.35 3.03
CA MET A 836 -7.43 15.18 3.06
C MET A 836 -6.85 14.91 1.66
N ILE A 837 -7.51 14.06 0.85
CA ILE A 837 -7.08 13.77 -0.53
C ILE A 837 -7.12 15.04 -1.39
N THR A 838 -8.21 15.80 -1.35
CA THR A 838 -8.34 17.02 -2.16
C THR A 838 -7.32 18.09 -1.75
N LEU A 839 -7.12 18.34 -0.46
CA LEU A 839 -6.15 19.33 0.04
C LEU A 839 -4.69 18.94 -0.23
N THR A 840 -4.32 17.66 -0.10
CA THR A 840 -2.97 17.18 -0.48
C THR A 840 -2.72 17.26 -1.99
N MET A 841 -3.71 16.92 -2.83
CA MET A 841 -3.58 17.07 -4.28
C MET A 841 -3.44 18.54 -4.70
N VAL A 842 -4.22 19.46 -4.10
CA VAL A 842 -4.06 20.90 -4.33
C VAL A 842 -2.67 21.37 -3.90
N THR A 843 -2.16 20.92 -2.75
CA THR A 843 -0.79 21.20 -2.29
C THR A 843 0.26 20.83 -3.35
N VAL A 844 0.15 19.64 -3.95
CA VAL A 844 1.05 19.21 -5.03
C VAL A 844 0.92 20.13 -6.26
N THR A 845 -0.29 20.58 -6.63
CA THR A 845 -0.45 21.52 -7.76
C THR A 845 0.22 22.88 -7.55
N PHE A 846 0.29 23.39 -6.31
CA PHE A 846 1.05 24.60 -5.99
C PHE A 846 2.56 24.39 -6.01
N MET A 847 3.04 23.15 -5.80
CA MET A 847 4.47 22.80 -5.88
C MET A 847 4.98 22.59 -7.30
N LEU A 848 4.14 22.14 -8.25
CA LEU A 848 4.57 21.84 -9.63
C LEU A 848 5.23 23.02 -10.39
N PRO A 849 4.74 24.28 -10.30
CA PRO A 849 5.38 25.41 -10.99
C PRO A 849 6.76 25.79 -10.45
N LEU A 850 7.13 25.32 -9.25
CA LEU A 850 8.45 25.54 -8.63
C LEU A 850 9.55 24.63 -9.24
N LEU A 851 9.19 23.75 -10.18
CA LEU A 851 10.16 22.94 -10.94
C LEU A 851 10.87 23.74 -12.03
N SER A 852 10.28 24.84 -12.51
CA SER A 852 10.92 25.80 -13.40
C SER A 852 11.38 27.04 -12.63
N HIS A 853 12.32 27.80 -13.19
CA HIS A 853 12.78 29.04 -12.58
C HIS A 853 11.65 30.09 -12.58
N GLN A 854 11.32 30.63 -11.41
CA GLN A 854 10.26 31.62 -11.18
C GLN A 854 10.84 32.89 -10.55
N THR A 855 10.09 34.00 -10.61
CA THR A 855 10.45 35.22 -9.86
C THR A 855 10.32 34.99 -8.35
N GLY A 856 11.12 35.67 -7.53
CA GLY A 856 11.14 35.45 -6.07
C GLY A 856 9.79 35.69 -5.38
N THR A 857 9.04 36.70 -5.82
CA THR A 857 7.67 36.96 -5.37
C THR A 857 6.71 35.83 -5.72
N MET A 858 6.77 35.30 -6.95
CA MET A 858 5.93 34.17 -7.37
C MET A 858 6.28 32.89 -6.61
N THR A 859 7.58 32.64 -6.38
CA THR A 859 8.07 31.53 -5.54
C THR A 859 7.50 31.60 -4.12
N THR A 860 7.52 32.79 -3.51
CA THR A 860 6.96 33.01 -2.16
C THR A 860 5.46 32.70 -2.12
N VAL A 861 4.68 33.25 -3.06
CA VAL A 861 3.23 33.04 -3.14
C VAL A 861 2.87 31.56 -3.34
N LEU A 862 3.61 30.84 -4.19
CA LEU A 862 3.40 29.41 -4.43
C LEU A 862 3.69 28.55 -3.19
N LEU A 863 4.79 28.84 -2.48
CA LEU A 863 5.15 28.13 -1.24
C LEU A 863 4.18 28.41 -0.09
N ILE A 864 3.73 29.66 0.07
CA ILE A 864 2.69 30.02 1.04
C ILE A 864 1.38 29.31 0.69
N GLY A 865 0.98 29.28 -0.58
CA GLY A 865 -0.20 28.54 -1.04
C GLY A 865 -0.11 27.04 -0.75
N ALA A 866 1.03 26.40 -1.05
CA ALA A 866 1.27 24.99 -0.72
C ALA A 866 1.20 24.74 0.81
N ARG A 867 1.83 25.62 1.61
CA ARG A 867 1.81 25.53 3.08
C ARG A 867 0.39 25.65 3.65
N MET A 868 -0.41 26.59 3.15
CA MET A 868 -1.80 26.80 3.56
C MET A 868 -2.66 25.53 3.37
N PHE A 869 -2.59 24.89 2.19
CA PHE A 869 -3.36 23.67 1.91
C PHE A 869 -2.81 22.43 2.64
N LEU A 870 -1.50 22.37 2.88
CA LEU A 870 -0.88 21.28 3.65
C LEU A 870 -1.27 21.35 5.13
N SER A 871 -1.24 22.54 5.73
CA SER A 871 -1.68 22.80 7.11
C SER A 871 -3.15 22.43 7.29
N ALA A 872 -4.00 22.83 6.34
CA ALA A 872 -5.40 22.44 6.25
C ALA A 872 -5.61 20.91 6.22
N SER A 873 -4.82 20.18 5.43
CA SER A 873 -4.87 18.70 5.41
C SER A 873 -4.41 18.07 6.74
N PHE A 874 -3.30 18.56 7.30
CA PHE A 874 -2.74 18.06 8.56
C PHE A 874 -3.71 18.27 9.72
N ALA A 875 -4.41 19.40 9.75
CA ALA A 875 -5.44 19.68 10.73
C ALA A 875 -6.61 18.68 10.67
N ILE A 876 -7.06 18.29 9.46
CA ILE A 876 -8.09 17.23 9.30
C ILE A 876 -7.54 15.86 9.71
N LEU A 877 -6.28 15.52 9.39
CA LEU A 877 -5.63 14.29 9.87
C LEU A 877 -5.62 14.23 11.41
N GLY A 878 -5.38 15.38 12.06
CA GLY A 878 -5.42 15.53 13.52
C GLY A 878 -6.80 15.32 14.14
N VAL A 879 -7.90 15.55 13.40
CA VAL A 879 -9.28 15.19 13.79
C VAL A 879 -9.52 13.70 13.54
N PHE A 880 -9.25 13.24 12.32
CA PHE A 880 -9.49 11.86 11.87
C PHE A 880 -8.79 10.83 12.76
N GLY A 881 -7.51 11.05 13.10
CA GLY A 881 -6.76 10.15 13.98
C GLY A 881 -7.42 9.96 15.36
N LYS A 882 -8.12 10.98 15.89
CA LYS A 882 -8.77 10.90 17.21
C LYS A 882 -10.20 10.37 17.14
N GLU A 883 -10.89 10.57 16.02
CA GLU A 883 -12.18 9.91 15.72
C GLU A 883 -12.01 8.39 15.45
N VAL A 884 -10.85 7.97 14.95
CA VAL A 884 -10.53 6.56 14.66
C VAL A 884 -10.23 5.73 15.90
N TYR A 885 -9.47 6.27 16.86
CA TYR A 885 -9.06 5.49 18.03
C TYR A 885 -10.19 5.40 19.08
N PRO A 886 -10.44 4.19 19.64
CA PRO A 886 -11.43 4.03 20.68
C PRO A 886 -10.99 4.72 21.98
N THR A 887 -11.95 5.11 22.82
CA THR A 887 -11.70 5.93 24.02
C THR A 887 -10.66 5.33 24.96
N SER A 888 -10.57 3.99 25.04
CA SER A 888 -9.57 3.23 25.81
C SER A 888 -8.10 3.53 25.47
N VAL A 889 -7.79 3.88 24.21
CA VAL A 889 -6.41 4.07 23.72
C VAL A 889 -6.21 5.38 22.93
N ARG A 890 -7.21 6.27 22.94
CA ARG A 890 -7.26 7.45 22.06
C ARG A 890 -6.09 8.40 22.26
N ALA A 891 -5.71 8.69 23.51
CA ALA A 891 -4.59 9.60 23.76
C ALA A 891 -3.26 8.92 23.45
N SER A 892 -3.07 7.65 23.81
CA SER A 892 -1.88 6.87 23.46
C SER A 892 -1.69 6.76 21.94
N GLY A 893 -2.72 6.37 21.19
CA GLY A 893 -2.66 6.25 19.73
C GLY A 893 -2.33 7.58 19.04
N SER A 894 -2.96 8.67 19.48
CA SER A 894 -2.63 10.02 19.01
C SER A 894 -1.23 10.46 19.42
N GLY A 895 -0.76 10.06 20.61
CA GLY A 895 0.58 10.33 21.12
C GLY A 895 1.64 9.65 20.26
N PHE A 896 1.50 8.34 20.00
CA PHE A 896 2.36 7.57 19.09
C PHE A 896 2.43 8.17 17.69
N ALA A 897 1.27 8.52 17.11
CA ALA A 897 1.20 9.17 15.81
C ALA A 897 1.97 10.51 15.80
N THR A 898 1.82 11.31 16.86
CA THR A 898 2.53 12.58 17.04
C THR A 898 4.03 12.36 17.18
N SER A 899 4.47 11.39 17.99
CA SER A 899 5.89 11.03 18.16
C SER A 899 6.54 10.63 16.84
N VAL A 900 5.90 9.78 16.04
CA VAL A 900 6.40 9.42 14.69
C VAL A 900 6.41 10.63 13.76
N GLY A 901 5.42 11.52 13.87
CA GLY A 901 5.44 12.85 13.23
C GLY A 901 6.68 13.68 13.60
N ARG A 902 7.03 13.76 14.89
CA ARG A 902 8.20 14.51 15.37
C ARG A 902 9.52 13.96 14.80
N ILE A 903 9.64 12.65 14.53
CA ILE A 903 10.80 12.11 13.80
C ILE A 903 10.92 12.72 12.40
N GLY A 904 9.79 12.86 11.68
CA GLY A 904 9.74 13.58 10.40
C GLY A 904 10.19 15.03 10.54
N GLY A 905 9.75 15.71 11.61
CA GLY A 905 10.21 17.06 11.94
C GLY A 905 11.70 17.19 12.26
N MET A 906 12.32 16.17 12.86
CA MET A 906 13.77 16.13 13.12
C MET A 906 14.60 15.88 11.85
N ILE A 907 14.14 14.98 10.98
CA ILE A 907 14.85 14.62 9.74
C ILE A 907 14.73 15.74 8.70
N CYS A 908 13.59 16.43 8.67
CA CYS A 908 13.31 17.47 7.68
C CYS A 908 14.39 18.56 7.56
N PRO A 909 14.82 19.27 8.62
CA PRO A 909 15.87 20.29 8.51
C PRO A 909 17.17 19.78 7.89
N LEU A 910 17.58 18.56 8.22
CA LEU A 910 18.80 17.95 7.66
C LEU A 910 18.69 17.76 6.14
N VAL A 911 17.53 17.28 5.67
CA VAL A 911 17.29 17.01 4.25
C VAL A 911 17.01 18.30 3.48
N ALA A 912 16.16 19.19 4.00
CA ALA A 912 15.80 20.46 3.37
C ALA A 912 17.02 21.39 3.23
N VAL A 913 17.74 21.64 4.33
CA VAL A 913 18.92 22.54 4.31
C VAL A 913 20.06 21.91 3.51
N GLY A 914 20.26 20.59 3.60
CA GLY A 914 21.28 19.87 2.82
C GLY A 914 21.05 19.95 1.31
N LEU A 915 19.82 19.71 0.84
CA LEU A 915 19.48 19.77 -0.58
C LEU A 915 19.47 21.20 -1.14
N VAL A 916 18.95 22.18 -0.38
CA VAL A 916 18.88 23.58 -0.82
C VAL A 916 20.28 24.21 -0.86
N ARG A 917 21.11 24.03 0.18
CA ARG A 917 22.50 24.54 0.18
C ARG A 917 23.42 23.80 -0.79
N GLY A 918 23.11 22.55 -1.14
CA GLY A 918 23.78 21.80 -2.20
C GLY A 918 23.44 22.24 -3.63
N CYS A 919 22.78 23.40 -3.82
CA CYS A 919 22.29 23.90 -5.10
C CYS A 919 21.34 22.92 -5.84
N HIS A 920 20.66 22.02 -5.11
CA HIS A 920 19.74 21.02 -5.65
C HIS A 920 18.26 21.34 -5.34
N GLN A 921 17.87 22.61 -5.49
CA GLN A 921 16.51 23.11 -5.19
C GLN A 921 15.41 22.30 -5.90
N THR A 922 15.57 22.01 -7.21
CA THR A 922 14.58 21.22 -7.98
C THR A 922 14.41 19.80 -7.41
N LEU A 923 15.49 19.18 -6.91
CA LEU A 923 15.44 17.85 -6.30
C LEU A 923 14.67 17.86 -4.97
N ALA A 924 14.83 18.93 -4.17
CA ALA A 924 14.04 19.13 -2.95
C ALA A 924 12.54 19.24 -3.27
N VAL A 925 12.16 20.09 -4.24
CA VAL A 925 10.76 20.25 -4.67
C VAL A 925 10.16 18.93 -5.14
N ILE A 926 10.88 18.15 -5.96
CA ILE A 926 10.44 16.83 -6.43
C ILE A 926 10.24 15.87 -5.25
N MET A 927 11.20 15.79 -4.33
CA MET A 927 11.14 14.89 -3.18
C MET A 927 9.93 15.21 -2.28
N PHE A 928 9.75 16.47 -1.88
CA PHE A 928 8.59 16.88 -1.07
C PHE A 928 7.27 16.64 -1.82
N GLY A 929 7.20 16.95 -3.12
CA GLY A 929 6.02 16.71 -3.95
C GLY A 929 5.62 15.24 -4.04
N ILE A 930 6.58 14.32 -4.25
CA ILE A 930 6.34 12.87 -4.29
C ILE A 930 5.86 12.36 -2.93
N LEU A 931 6.47 12.80 -1.83
CA LEU A 931 6.05 12.39 -0.48
C LEU A 931 4.62 12.85 -0.17
N ILE A 932 4.28 14.10 -0.45
CA ILE A 932 2.91 14.63 -0.26
C ILE A 932 1.91 13.86 -1.12
N LEU A 933 2.24 13.56 -2.39
CA LEU A 933 1.39 12.74 -3.27
C LEU A 933 1.17 11.33 -2.71
N LEU A 934 2.22 10.65 -2.22
CA LEU A 934 2.12 9.35 -1.57
C LEU A 934 1.25 9.41 -0.30
N SER A 935 1.27 10.52 0.45
CA SER A 935 0.36 10.72 1.59
C SER A 935 -1.11 10.82 1.15
N GLY A 936 -1.40 11.57 0.08
CA GLY A 936 -2.74 11.66 -0.49
C GLY A 936 -3.27 10.30 -0.97
N ILE A 937 -2.43 9.52 -1.67
CA ILE A 937 -2.77 8.15 -2.08
C ILE A 937 -2.99 7.25 -0.85
N SER A 938 -2.17 7.40 0.19
CA SER A 938 -2.26 6.56 1.39
C SER A 938 -3.59 6.71 2.14
N VAL A 939 -4.20 7.91 2.13
CA VAL A 939 -5.53 8.14 2.72
C VAL A 939 -6.61 7.24 2.10
N ILE A 940 -6.48 6.84 0.82
CA ILE A 940 -7.46 5.98 0.14
C ILE A 940 -7.62 4.64 0.89
N PHE A 941 -6.53 4.08 1.41
CA PHE A 941 -6.51 2.77 2.07
C PHE A 941 -7.20 2.72 3.45
N PHE A 942 -7.62 3.86 4.05
CA PHE A 942 -8.37 3.81 5.31
C PHE A 942 -9.67 3.00 5.16
N PRO A 943 -9.97 2.03 6.05
CA PRO A 943 -11.08 1.10 5.85
C PRO A 943 -12.46 1.75 5.96
N PHE A 944 -12.60 2.89 6.63
CA PHE A 944 -13.86 3.60 6.77
C PHE A 944 -13.70 5.13 6.86
N GLU A 945 -14.79 5.83 6.58
CA GLU A 945 -14.97 7.27 6.78
C GLU A 945 -15.62 7.53 8.15
N THR A 946 -15.10 8.50 8.91
CA THR A 946 -15.55 8.80 10.29
C THR A 946 -16.69 9.81 10.36
N LYS A 947 -16.97 10.55 9.28
CA LYS A 947 -18.07 11.53 9.21
C LYS A 947 -19.40 10.95 9.74
N GLY A 948 -19.93 11.58 10.78
CA GLY A 948 -21.25 11.28 11.36
C GLY A 948 -21.32 10.04 12.26
N ARG A 949 -20.22 9.31 12.48
CA ARG A 949 -20.21 8.12 13.36
C ARG A 949 -20.11 8.51 14.84
N GLY A 950 -20.66 7.67 15.73
CA GLY A 950 -20.37 7.74 17.18
C GLY A 950 -18.89 7.50 17.48
N LEU A 951 -18.42 7.86 18.68
CA LEU A 951 -17.07 7.46 19.11
C LEU A 951 -17.15 6.06 19.70
N THR A 952 -16.27 5.16 19.25
CA THR A 952 -16.13 3.84 19.88
C THR A 952 -15.42 3.97 21.23
N ASP A 953 -15.89 3.25 22.25
CA ASP A 953 -15.31 3.32 23.59
C ASP A 953 -14.31 2.18 23.90
N VAL A 954 -14.40 1.05 23.18
CA VAL A 954 -13.50 -0.12 23.32
C VAL A 954 -13.14 -0.68 21.93
N ALA A 955 -11.91 -1.17 21.74
CA ALA A 955 -11.49 -1.78 20.47
C ALA A 955 -12.35 -3.00 20.05
N ASN A 956 -12.88 -3.78 21.00
CA ASN A 956 -13.71 -4.96 20.71
C ASN A 956 -15.18 -4.64 20.37
N ALA A 957 -15.56 -3.36 20.26
CA ALA A 957 -16.93 -2.94 19.93
C ALA A 957 -17.19 -2.83 18.41
N SER A 958 -16.18 -3.07 17.55
CA SER A 958 -16.27 -2.95 16.08
C SER A 958 -16.93 -4.14 15.35
N LYS A 959 -17.49 -5.12 16.09
CA LYS A 959 -18.22 -6.27 15.53
C LYS A 959 -19.72 -5.98 15.38
#